data_AF-A0A1W9X7X3-F1
#
_entry.id   AF-A0A1W9X7X3-F1
#
_cell.length_a   1.000
_cell.length_b   1.000
_cell.length_c   1.000
_cell.angle_alpha   90.00
_cell.angle_beta   90.00
_cell.angle_gamma   90.00
#
_symmetry.space_group_name_H-M   'P 1'
#
loop_
_entity.id
_entity.type
_entity.pdbx_description
1 polymer ?
#
loop_
_entity_poly.entity_id
_entity_poly.type
_entity_poly.pdbx_seq_one_letter_code
_entity_poly.pdbx_strand_id
1 'polypeptide(L)'
;MSEGLTNSERSEIERYGVYVPPHNLPSQPTAEEIEIHFPIAFTFFQLSSGRYGVCQTKYSGQDYSGRYGNYFCHALILDGDYWPFYPIQLWGASVFRQGLTEKEAGVNETPPSLSALEVSDLQRHLNQNLSFENVAQFIKLEKRGAALQKMLTTLIDYEQSQMRRLVLCDHYENIGYWIAALQMAFPLKLAHTLKFTTYTHDPEERNLLICSTPPYGTRFAFSDMQRNFSFYIFDFIGNNSSQIESRYGLNQFIKVSYFFSKENLFAFHRFLDLLDYHQIDKNIETAYHLFRISCSRIEDLDNNSIIAALDFANTYAPAQILSHLSESIAQIIDAIADQVDIKTADVVTRFLFKVARQTENNQHLETAYNFFFNALDHLVVYGEITVQLALKFNDTIRSLENGAYCREFVARSIEQLDKMAKTVLANTQTPKQADIYFQVMVTNLIVADLTWEQSIASLNLREFLLGCFDSLFQSKKCFCDALAIATQNNEFFAQLVNLVLTHAGEQDNFVEMISECFTSIVPENEVDAVRIRLVELHQEAFVYNEFIRLLGAAKNKPYFFWSYHKAIFSNNKDFSNQYFSLAVKAYLKYLSAEQVTKQCTKLLSYASLITEDVVLTKVIQQVEQTVPLSSPDSKVERKIRHLSKLKKARNISTSPDITHLAMWAMKIESTTPEISLSQLFESEQPQFVGIDIYLYQEYLEWILPSLFNFKPSTEEHGILLNALRVVDEIGFERELILSYVTHLTWVLKKNRKVGREVFMNFMIYYLVFMPKDSQRVSFHRFFWGDVVDMLVNLPKSYLKEIGAALPQKTGDWFKNFKALQKEVEDKQTTSTIGFFKGILGKGK
;
A
#
# COMPACT_ATOMS: atom_id res chain seq x y z
N MET A 1 59.61 2.44 -31.25
CA MET A 1 58.67 1.83 -30.28
C MET A 1 58.01 0.65 -30.94
N SER A 2 57.56 -0.37 -30.21
CA SER A 2 56.80 -1.48 -30.80
C SER A 2 55.48 -1.01 -31.41
N GLU A 3 54.95 -1.78 -32.36
CA GLU A 3 53.62 -1.55 -32.93
C GLU A 3 52.52 -1.85 -31.89
N GLY A 4 51.29 -1.35 -32.09
CA GLY A 4 50.15 -1.63 -31.20
C GLY A 4 49.96 -0.71 -29.98
N LEU A 5 50.85 0.27 -29.76
CA LEU A 5 50.67 1.31 -28.75
C LEU A 5 49.98 2.55 -29.31
N THR A 6 48.88 2.97 -28.68
CA THR A 6 48.17 4.20 -29.03
C THR A 6 48.95 5.45 -28.59
N ASN A 7 48.65 6.61 -29.17
CA ASN A 7 49.29 7.86 -28.78
C ASN A 7 49.05 8.23 -27.31
N SER A 8 47.85 7.93 -26.78
CA SER A 8 47.52 8.17 -25.37
C SER A 8 48.37 7.32 -24.44
N GLU A 9 48.55 6.04 -24.76
CA GLU A 9 49.39 5.15 -23.96
C GLU A 9 50.86 5.57 -24.01
N ARG A 10 51.36 6.04 -25.16
CA ARG A 10 52.73 6.58 -25.27
C ARG A 10 52.94 7.75 -24.31
N SER A 11 52.04 8.73 -24.31
CA SER A 11 52.11 9.87 -23.38
C SER A 11 51.99 9.44 -21.92
N GLU A 12 51.24 8.38 -21.62
CA GLU A 12 51.14 7.84 -20.27
C GLU A 12 52.44 7.13 -19.83
N ILE A 13 53.02 6.30 -20.70
CA ILE A 13 54.31 5.62 -20.49
C ILE A 13 55.43 6.64 -20.26
N GLU A 14 55.47 7.72 -21.05
CA GLU A 14 56.44 8.80 -20.88
C GLU A 14 56.41 9.42 -19.48
N ARG A 15 55.21 9.59 -18.87
CA ARG A 15 55.07 10.12 -17.50
C ARG A 15 55.66 9.18 -16.46
N TYR A 16 55.52 7.86 -16.64
CA TYR A 16 56.13 6.86 -15.75
C TYR A 16 57.65 6.77 -15.94
N GLY A 17 58.15 7.07 -17.14
CA GLY A 17 59.57 7.10 -17.46
C GLY A 17 60.33 8.34 -16.99
N VAL A 18 59.68 9.34 -16.37
CA VAL A 18 60.37 10.55 -15.92
C VAL A 18 61.34 10.23 -14.78
N TYR A 19 62.58 10.71 -14.91
CA TYR A 19 63.64 10.50 -13.92
C TYR A 19 64.32 11.80 -13.56
N VAL A 20 64.55 11.99 -12.26
CA VAL A 20 65.35 13.08 -11.69
C VAL A 20 66.39 12.42 -10.80
N PRO A 21 67.69 12.60 -11.01
CA PRO A 21 68.72 12.02 -10.15
C PRO A 21 68.71 12.69 -8.76
N PRO A 22 69.19 12.00 -7.71
CA PRO A 22 69.33 12.63 -6.41
C PRO A 22 70.27 13.85 -6.46
N HIS A 23 69.86 14.97 -5.85
CA HIS A 23 70.60 16.24 -5.87
C HIS A 23 71.97 16.20 -5.18
N ASN A 24 72.23 15.18 -4.36
CA ASN A 24 73.51 14.96 -3.70
C ASN A 24 74.53 14.19 -4.56
N LEU A 25 74.14 13.74 -5.76
CA LEU A 25 75.06 13.08 -6.71
C LEU A 25 75.77 14.09 -7.63
N PRO A 26 76.92 13.71 -8.23
CA PRO A 26 77.65 14.59 -9.13
C PRO A 26 76.82 15.07 -10.31
N SER A 27 76.92 16.36 -10.66
CA SER A 27 76.21 16.95 -11.82
C SER A 27 76.83 16.60 -13.17
N GLN A 28 78.10 16.20 -13.19
CA GLN A 28 78.85 15.76 -14.37
C GLN A 28 79.55 14.43 -14.08
N PRO A 29 78.79 13.33 -13.90
CA PRO A 29 79.35 12.05 -13.50
C PRO A 29 80.06 11.35 -14.67
N THR A 30 81.05 10.53 -14.33
CA THR A 30 81.68 9.53 -15.19
C THR A 30 80.75 8.32 -15.38
N ALA A 31 81.01 7.50 -16.39
CA ALA A 31 80.22 6.28 -16.62
C ALA A 31 80.26 5.31 -15.41
N GLU A 32 81.40 5.23 -14.72
CA GLU A 32 81.56 4.42 -13.51
C GLU A 32 80.74 4.98 -12.34
N GLU A 33 80.75 6.31 -12.12
CA GLU A 33 79.92 6.95 -11.10
C GLU A 33 78.42 6.79 -11.38
N ILE A 34 78.01 6.81 -12.65
CA ILE A 34 76.62 6.51 -13.05
C ILE A 34 76.24 5.09 -12.65
N GLU A 35 77.09 4.09 -12.94
CA GLU A 35 76.79 2.69 -12.62
C GLU A 35 76.70 2.43 -11.11
N ILE A 36 77.58 3.06 -10.33
CA ILE A 36 77.71 2.80 -8.89
C ILE A 36 76.70 3.60 -8.06
N HIS A 37 76.46 4.87 -8.40
CA HIS A 37 75.77 5.80 -7.50
C HIS A 37 74.36 6.20 -7.94
N PHE A 38 74.04 6.12 -9.24
CA PHE A 38 72.73 6.58 -9.72
C PHE A 38 71.70 5.45 -9.62
N PRO A 39 70.59 5.66 -8.88
CA PRO A 39 69.58 4.62 -8.71
C PRO A 39 68.84 4.36 -10.01
N ILE A 40 68.40 3.12 -10.22
CA ILE A 40 67.50 2.77 -11.32
C ILE A 40 66.05 2.87 -10.83
N ALA A 41 65.23 3.63 -11.56
CA ALA A 41 63.78 3.66 -11.34
C ALA A 41 63.14 2.50 -12.11
N PHE A 42 62.82 1.43 -11.39
CA PHE A 42 62.02 0.34 -11.91
C PHE A 42 60.58 0.50 -11.42
N THR A 43 59.68 0.75 -12.36
CA THR A 43 58.29 1.12 -12.07
C THR A 43 57.34 0.10 -12.69
N PHE A 44 56.42 -0.40 -11.88
CA PHE A 44 55.30 -1.24 -12.31
C PHE A 44 53.99 -0.44 -12.22
N PHE A 45 53.25 -0.38 -13.31
CA PHE A 45 52.06 0.46 -13.47
C PHE A 45 50.98 -0.23 -14.29
N GLN A 46 49.80 0.39 -14.32
CA GLN A 46 48.69 0.01 -15.18
C GLN A 46 48.26 1.22 -15.96
N LEU A 47 48.18 1.07 -17.28
CA LEU A 47 47.72 2.11 -18.19
C LEU A 47 46.22 2.33 -18.05
N SER A 48 45.75 3.48 -18.53
CA SER A 48 44.33 3.80 -18.60
C SER A 48 43.55 2.83 -19.52
N SER A 49 44.24 2.12 -20.42
CA SER A 49 43.69 1.03 -21.24
C SER A 49 43.47 -0.27 -20.49
N GLY A 50 43.90 -0.36 -19.22
CA GLY A 50 43.87 -1.57 -18.40
C GLY A 50 45.12 -2.45 -18.53
N ARG A 51 45.95 -2.26 -19.57
CA ARG A 51 47.20 -3.00 -19.78
C ARG A 51 48.21 -2.73 -18.68
N TYR A 52 48.87 -3.79 -18.22
CA TYR A 52 49.97 -3.67 -17.27
C TYR A 52 51.29 -3.38 -17.97
N GLY A 53 52.12 -2.56 -17.34
CA GLY A 53 53.42 -2.18 -17.86
C GLY A 53 54.48 -2.15 -16.78
N VAL A 54 55.71 -2.40 -17.18
CA VAL A 54 56.91 -2.13 -16.38
C VAL A 54 57.84 -1.24 -17.17
N CYS A 55 58.53 -0.32 -16.51
CA CYS A 55 59.61 0.43 -17.14
C CYS A 55 60.83 0.52 -16.25
N GLN A 56 61.99 0.50 -16.89
CA GLN A 56 63.27 0.74 -16.25
C GLN A 56 63.84 2.05 -16.77
N THR A 57 64.04 3.01 -15.88
CA THR A 57 64.67 4.29 -16.21
C THR A 57 66.00 4.44 -15.47
N LYS A 58 67.04 4.77 -16.23
CA LYS A 58 68.40 4.98 -15.72
C LYS A 58 68.96 6.29 -16.24
N TYR A 59 69.72 6.99 -15.40
CA TYR A 59 70.47 8.17 -15.81
C TYR A 59 71.51 7.80 -16.88
N SER A 60 71.54 8.52 -18.01
CA SER A 60 72.44 8.25 -19.13
C SER A 60 73.58 9.27 -19.26
N GLY A 61 73.59 10.32 -18.44
CA GLY A 61 74.61 11.37 -18.49
C GLY A 61 74.34 12.36 -19.61
N GLN A 62 75.21 12.33 -20.62
CA GLN A 62 75.17 13.25 -21.75
C GLN A 62 74.22 12.74 -22.85
N ASP A 63 73.54 13.65 -23.55
CA ASP A 63 72.93 13.36 -24.85
C ASP A 63 73.93 13.55 -26.00
N TYR A 64 73.45 13.39 -27.24
CA TYR A 64 74.23 13.62 -28.46
C TYR A 64 74.77 15.06 -28.60
N SER A 65 74.26 16.03 -27.83
CA SER A 65 74.75 17.41 -27.79
C SER A 65 75.81 17.67 -26.70
N GLY A 66 76.13 16.64 -25.89
CA GLY A 66 77.05 16.76 -24.75
C GLY A 66 76.39 17.35 -23.49
N ARG A 67 75.06 17.54 -23.49
CA ARG A 67 74.33 18.11 -22.35
C ARG A 67 74.07 17.04 -21.29
N TYR A 68 74.49 17.30 -20.06
CA TYR A 68 74.18 16.47 -18.90
C TYR A 68 72.73 16.60 -18.43
N GLY A 69 72.23 15.57 -17.76
CA GLY A 69 70.86 15.54 -17.22
C GLY A 69 69.91 14.60 -17.95
N ASN A 70 70.42 13.81 -18.89
CA ASN A 70 69.61 12.90 -19.69
C ASN A 70 69.44 11.53 -19.03
N TYR A 71 68.36 10.85 -19.37
CA TYR A 71 68.04 9.50 -18.90
C TYR A 71 67.45 8.66 -20.03
N PHE A 72 67.54 7.35 -19.87
CA PHE A 72 67.01 6.37 -20.81
C PHE A 72 65.95 5.52 -20.12
N CYS A 73 64.75 5.45 -20.71
CA CYS A 73 63.64 4.62 -20.24
C CYS A 73 63.34 3.52 -21.25
N HIS A 74 63.30 2.27 -20.78
CA HIS A 74 62.81 1.14 -21.55
C HIS A 74 61.58 0.53 -20.88
N ALA A 75 60.46 0.51 -21.60
CA ALA A 75 59.18 0.02 -21.10
C ALA A 75 58.75 -1.27 -21.82
N LEU A 76 58.20 -2.21 -21.06
CA LEU A 76 57.52 -3.41 -21.55
C LEU A 76 56.04 -3.31 -21.18
N ILE A 77 55.16 -3.48 -22.17
CA ILE A 77 53.72 -3.44 -21.99
C ILE A 77 53.17 -4.85 -22.29
N LEU A 78 52.32 -5.35 -21.40
CA LEU A 78 51.71 -6.66 -21.52
C LEU A 78 50.44 -6.59 -22.37
N ASP A 79 50.38 -7.42 -23.41
CA ASP A 79 49.16 -7.70 -24.18
C ASP A 79 48.44 -8.93 -23.60
N GLY A 80 47.85 -8.74 -22.41
CA GLY A 80 47.17 -9.78 -21.63
C GLY A 80 46.74 -9.28 -20.25
N ASP A 81 46.13 -10.16 -19.45
CA ASP A 81 45.52 -9.78 -18.16
C ASP A 81 46.55 -9.40 -17.10
N TYR A 82 47.50 -10.28 -16.77
CA TYR A 82 48.56 -10.02 -15.78
C TYR A 82 49.78 -10.92 -16.04
N TRP A 83 50.94 -10.56 -15.49
CA TRP A 83 52.17 -11.32 -15.68
C TRP A 83 52.13 -12.67 -14.94
N PRO A 84 52.64 -13.77 -15.50
CA PRO A 84 52.68 -15.08 -14.84
C PRO A 84 53.79 -15.20 -13.78
N PHE A 85 54.26 -14.06 -13.27
CA PHE A 85 55.30 -13.90 -12.26
C PHE A 85 55.11 -12.55 -11.57
N TYR A 86 55.79 -12.32 -10.44
CA TYR A 86 55.67 -11.04 -9.74
C TYR A 86 56.46 -9.95 -10.48
N PRO A 87 55.85 -8.81 -10.85
CA PRO A 87 56.50 -7.77 -11.66
C PRO A 87 57.88 -7.31 -11.15
N ILE A 88 58.08 -7.25 -9.83
CA ILE A 88 59.37 -6.88 -9.23
C ILE A 88 60.51 -7.83 -9.60
N GLN A 89 60.21 -9.08 -9.97
CA GLN A 89 61.22 -10.05 -10.41
C GLN A 89 61.87 -9.66 -11.75
N LEU A 90 61.31 -8.70 -12.50
CA LEU A 90 61.95 -8.12 -13.67
C LEU A 90 62.96 -7.02 -13.31
N TRP A 91 63.07 -6.61 -12.05
CA TRP A 91 64.05 -5.62 -11.62
C TRP A 91 65.48 -6.13 -11.81
N GLY A 92 66.26 -5.40 -12.61
CA GLY A 92 67.62 -5.80 -13.00
C GLY A 92 67.68 -6.88 -14.07
N ALA A 93 66.55 -7.24 -14.70
CA ALA A 93 66.51 -8.20 -15.79
C ALA A 93 67.26 -7.67 -17.03
N SER A 94 68.03 -8.54 -17.69
CA SER A 94 68.83 -8.18 -18.86
C SER A 94 68.02 -7.90 -20.13
N VAL A 95 66.70 -8.12 -20.09
CA VAL A 95 65.78 -7.70 -21.15
C VAL A 95 65.70 -6.17 -21.28
N PHE A 96 66.00 -5.42 -20.20
CA PHE A 96 65.99 -3.97 -20.25
C PHE A 96 67.25 -3.41 -20.90
N ARG A 97 67.05 -2.62 -21.95
CA ARG A 97 68.10 -1.82 -22.55
C ARG A 97 68.52 -0.71 -21.59
N GLN A 98 69.82 -0.43 -21.53
CA GLN A 98 70.42 0.60 -20.67
C GLN A 98 70.71 1.92 -21.42
N GLY A 99 70.55 1.91 -22.75
CA GLY A 99 70.81 3.05 -23.62
C GLY A 99 70.60 2.71 -25.10
N LEU A 100 70.80 3.72 -25.94
CA LEU A 100 70.97 3.54 -27.38
C LEU A 100 72.37 3.01 -27.67
N THR A 101 72.52 2.15 -28.67
CA THR A 101 73.84 1.80 -29.21
C THR A 101 74.42 2.99 -29.97
N GLU A 102 75.74 3.05 -30.14
CA GLU A 102 76.41 4.12 -30.92
C GLU A 102 75.83 4.27 -32.32
N LYS A 103 75.47 3.15 -32.96
CA LYS A 103 74.82 3.14 -34.27
C LYS A 103 73.44 3.79 -34.23
N GLU A 104 72.61 3.47 -33.24
CA GLU A 104 71.25 4.02 -33.12
C GLU A 104 71.25 5.50 -32.74
N ALA A 105 72.21 5.95 -31.94
CA ALA A 105 72.33 7.35 -31.53
C ALA A 105 72.70 8.31 -32.68
N GLY A 106 73.32 7.79 -33.75
CA GLY A 106 73.81 8.57 -34.89
C GLY A 106 72.90 8.59 -36.14
N VAL A 107 71.69 8.02 -36.08
CA VAL A 107 70.77 7.94 -37.23
C VAL A 107 69.82 9.13 -37.27
N ASN A 108 69.63 9.73 -38.45
CA ASN A 108 68.69 10.85 -38.69
C ASN A 108 67.26 10.40 -39.08
N GLU A 109 67.07 9.10 -39.29
CA GLU A 109 65.79 8.48 -39.63
C GLU A 109 65.13 7.87 -38.40
N THR A 110 63.79 7.78 -38.41
CA THR A 110 63.06 7.11 -37.32
C THR A 110 63.43 5.62 -37.30
N PRO A 111 63.90 5.08 -36.16
CA PRO A 111 64.29 3.67 -36.08
C PRO A 111 63.06 2.76 -36.29
N PRO A 112 63.27 1.54 -36.82
CA PRO A 112 62.19 0.57 -36.98
C PRO A 112 61.53 0.23 -35.64
N SER A 113 60.29 -0.25 -35.71
CA SER A 113 59.56 -0.72 -34.53
C SER A 113 60.32 -1.86 -33.84
N LEU A 114 60.28 -1.88 -32.50
CA LEU A 114 60.86 -2.98 -31.74
C LEU A 114 59.98 -4.23 -31.92
N SER A 115 60.61 -5.41 -32.01
CA SER A 115 59.89 -6.68 -32.08
C SER A 115 59.14 -6.96 -30.77
N ALA A 116 57.95 -7.55 -30.87
CA ALA A 116 57.25 -8.08 -29.70
C ALA A 116 58.08 -9.18 -29.01
N LEU A 117 57.93 -9.30 -27.70
CA LEU A 117 58.58 -10.31 -26.88
C LEU A 117 57.54 -11.29 -26.38
N GLU A 118 57.86 -12.58 -26.43
CA GLU A 118 57.03 -13.61 -25.80
C GLU A 118 57.24 -13.59 -24.27
N VAL A 119 56.14 -13.70 -23.51
CA VAL A 119 56.20 -13.68 -22.04
C VAL A 119 57.04 -14.84 -21.49
N SER A 120 57.04 -15.98 -22.18
CA SER A 120 57.87 -17.15 -21.85
C SER A 120 59.37 -16.88 -21.96
N ASP A 121 59.79 -15.98 -22.85
CA ASP A 121 61.19 -15.58 -22.97
C ASP A 121 61.60 -14.70 -21.79
N LEU A 122 60.71 -13.84 -21.29
CA LEU A 122 60.97 -12.98 -20.12
C LEU A 122 61.26 -13.79 -18.85
N GLN A 123 60.64 -14.97 -18.69
CA GLN A 123 60.83 -15.82 -17.51
C GLN A 123 62.31 -16.23 -17.31
N ARG A 124 63.08 -16.37 -18.40
CA ARG A 124 64.52 -16.71 -18.32
C ARG A 124 65.37 -15.55 -17.79
N HIS A 125 64.85 -14.32 -17.85
CA HIS A 125 65.55 -13.10 -17.45
C HIS A 125 65.15 -12.61 -16.05
N LEU A 126 64.24 -13.31 -15.36
CA LEU A 126 63.83 -12.94 -14.00
C LEU A 126 65.01 -12.97 -13.04
N ASN A 127 65.06 -11.97 -12.17
CA ASN A 127 66.05 -11.83 -11.13
C ASN A 127 65.87 -12.91 -10.05
N GLN A 128 66.73 -13.93 -10.11
CA GLN A 128 66.69 -15.08 -9.20
C GLN A 128 66.99 -14.72 -7.74
N ASN A 129 67.60 -13.54 -7.48
CA ASN A 129 67.80 -13.05 -6.11
C ASN A 129 66.48 -12.67 -5.44
N LEU A 130 65.44 -12.39 -6.23
CA LEU A 130 64.07 -12.13 -5.76
C LEU A 130 63.19 -13.39 -5.85
N SER A 131 63.74 -14.56 -5.58
CA SER A 131 62.97 -15.78 -5.32
C SER A 131 62.30 -15.73 -3.95
N PHE A 132 61.23 -16.51 -3.75
CA PHE A 132 60.53 -16.56 -2.46
C PHE A 132 61.47 -16.94 -1.32
N GLU A 133 62.37 -17.90 -1.54
CA GLU A 133 63.33 -18.38 -0.55
C GLU A 133 64.29 -17.27 -0.09
N ASN A 134 64.80 -16.47 -1.02
CA ASN A 134 65.72 -15.37 -0.70
C ASN A 134 64.98 -14.20 -0.03
N VAL A 135 63.76 -13.88 -0.49
CA VAL A 135 62.90 -12.88 0.15
C VAL A 135 62.52 -13.32 1.58
N ALA A 136 62.21 -14.60 1.78
CA ALA A 136 61.94 -15.15 3.10
C ALA A 136 63.15 -15.05 4.03
N GLN A 137 64.36 -15.34 3.53
CA GLN A 137 65.60 -15.12 4.30
C GLN A 137 65.77 -13.65 4.68
N PHE A 138 65.54 -12.72 3.76
CA PHE A 138 65.57 -11.28 4.03
C PHE A 138 64.59 -10.87 5.15
N ILE A 139 63.35 -11.39 5.11
CA ILE A 139 62.28 -11.07 6.08
C ILE A 139 62.53 -11.69 7.47
N LYS A 140 63.25 -12.82 7.55
CA LYS A 140 63.64 -13.48 8.81
C LYS A 140 64.64 -12.67 9.64
N LEU A 141 65.33 -11.70 9.04
CA LEU A 141 66.35 -10.92 9.73
C LEU A 141 65.75 -9.85 10.64
N GLU A 142 66.29 -9.75 11.86
CA GLU A 142 66.03 -8.69 12.83
C GLU A 142 64.52 -8.41 13.07
N LYS A 143 64.10 -7.14 12.87
CA LYS A 143 62.72 -6.66 13.07
C LYS A 143 61.92 -6.64 11.77
N ARG A 144 62.43 -7.22 10.68
CA ARG A 144 61.85 -7.09 9.34
C ARG A 144 60.50 -7.78 9.20
N GLY A 145 60.33 -8.95 9.82
CA GLY A 145 59.02 -9.62 9.88
C GLY A 145 57.94 -8.75 10.55
N ALA A 146 58.28 -8.02 11.61
CA ALA A 146 57.33 -7.10 12.26
C ALA A 146 57.05 -5.86 11.41
N ALA A 147 58.06 -5.34 10.69
CA ALA A 147 57.87 -4.25 9.74
C ALA A 147 56.97 -4.67 8.57
N LEU A 148 57.15 -5.88 8.02
CA LEU A 148 56.30 -6.45 6.98
C LEU A 148 54.84 -6.47 7.41
N GLN A 149 54.54 -6.94 8.63
CA GLN A 149 53.16 -6.94 9.14
C GLN A 149 52.53 -5.55 9.15
N LYS A 150 53.29 -4.54 9.59
CA LYS A 150 52.81 -3.15 9.59
C LYS A 150 52.61 -2.62 8.17
N MET A 151 53.51 -2.93 7.24
CA MET A 151 53.36 -2.55 5.84
C MET A 151 52.13 -3.22 5.20
N LEU A 152 51.88 -4.50 5.47
CA LEU A 152 50.68 -5.18 5.00
C LEU A 152 49.40 -4.52 5.53
N THR A 153 49.36 -4.11 6.81
CA THR A 153 48.26 -3.30 7.35
C THR A 153 48.03 -2.04 6.51
N THR A 154 49.10 -1.35 6.09
CA THR A 154 48.97 -0.12 5.28
C THR A 154 48.36 -0.36 3.91
N LEU A 155 48.65 -1.52 3.30
CA LEU A 155 48.07 -1.89 2.01
C LEU A 155 46.59 -2.24 2.16
N ILE A 156 46.24 -3.01 3.20
CA ILE A 156 44.86 -3.40 3.50
C ILE A 156 43.98 -2.19 3.85
N ASP A 157 44.53 -1.21 4.57
CA ASP A 157 43.82 -0.01 5.03
C ASP A 157 43.86 1.15 4.02
N TYR A 158 44.36 0.94 2.80
CA TYR A 158 44.61 2.00 1.83
C TYR A 158 43.38 2.92 1.62
N GLU A 159 42.20 2.34 1.39
CA GLU A 159 40.96 3.12 1.20
C GLU A 159 40.51 3.87 2.47
N GLN A 160 40.61 3.22 3.63
CA GLN A 160 40.18 3.79 4.91
C GLN A 160 41.12 4.89 5.41
N SER A 161 42.39 4.81 5.01
CA SER A 161 43.45 5.73 5.41
C SER A 161 43.52 7.00 4.57
N GLN A 162 42.45 7.36 3.84
CA GLN A 162 42.43 8.50 2.91
C GLN A 162 43.46 8.34 1.77
N MET A 163 43.63 7.11 1.27
CA MET A 163 44.52 6.79 0.14
C MET A 163 46.00 7.10 0.42
N ARG A 164 46.44 6.95 1.67
CA ARG A 164 47.85 7.14 2.06
C ARG A 164 48.73 6.07 1.42
N ARG A 165 49.69 6.52 0.61
CA ARG A 165 50.66 5.66 -0.09
C ARG A 165 51.78 5.21 0.85
N LEU A 166 52.40 4.07 0.53
CA LEU A 166 53.56 3.54 1.24
C LEU A 166 54.85 4.11 0.64
N VAL A 167 55.70 4.69 1.49
CA VAL A 167 57.03 5.19 1.12
C VAL A 167 58.11 4.39 1.82
N LEU A 168 59.01 3.78 1.05
CA LEU A 168 60.12 2.95 1.53
C LEU A 168 61.44 3.72 1.43
N CYS A 169 62.17 3.79 2.53
CA CYS A 169 63.53 4.33 2.60
C CYS A 169 64.44 3.30 3.30
N ASP A 170 65.28 2.65 2.50
CA ASP A 170 66.27 1.66 2.90
C ASP A 170 67.47 1.75 1.92
N HIS A 171 68.51 0.98 2.16
CA HIS A 171 69.56 0.76 1.17
C HIS A 171 68.96 0.23 -0.13
N TYR A 172 69.50 0.68 -1.27
CA TYR A 172 68.92 0.44 -2.59
C TYR A 172 68.76 -1.06 -2.88
N GLU A 173 69.72 -1.88 -2.47
CA GLU A 173 69.65 -3.34 -2.59
C GLU A 173 68.48 -3.98 -1.82
N ASN A 174 68.02 -3.38 -0.72
CA ASN A 174 66.92 -3.90 0.12
C ASN A 174 65.53 -3.57 -0.45
N ILE A 175 65.42 -2.51 -1.26
CA ILE A 175 64.12 -2.03 -1.78
C ILE A 175 63.42 -3.11 -2.61
N GLY A 176 64.15 -3.81 -3.48
CA GLY A 176 63.58 -4.91 -4.26
C GLY A 176 63.05 -6.04 -3.40
N TYR A 177 63.74 -6.38 -2.30
CA TYR A 177 63.29 -7.42 -1.36
C TYR A 177 62.03 -7.01 -0.61
N TRP A 178 61.90 -5.74 -0.20
CA TRP A 178 60.69 -5.25 0.45
C TRP A 178 59.47 -5.29 -0.47
N ILE A 179 59.62 -4.80 -1.70
CA ILE A 179 58.53 -4.82 -2.69
C ILE A 179 58.18 -6.27 -3.04
N ALA A 180 59.18 -7.15 -3.21
CA ALA A 180 58.95 -8.57 -3.43
C ALA A 180 58.21 -9.24 -2.27
N ALA A 181 58.56 -8.93 -1.02
CA ALA A 181 57.85 -9.47 0.14
C ALA A 181 56.37 -9.05 0.19
N LEU A 182 56.06 -7.81 -0.21
CA LEU A 182 54.69 -7.30 -0.30
C LEU A 182 53.92 -7.93 -1.46
N GLN A 183 54.52 -8.09 -2.64
CA GLN A 183 53.88 -8.74 -3.77
C GLN A 183 53.65 -10.24 -3.50
N MET A 184 54.66 -10.96 -3.00
CA MET A 184 54.61 -12.40 -2.70
C MET A 184 53.77 -12.74 -1.48
N ALA A 185 53.28 -11.77 -0.73
CA ALA A 185 52.28 -11.99 0.31
C ALA A 185 50.92 -12.41 -0.29
N PHE A 186 50.66 -12.12 -1.57
CA PHE A 186 49.39 -12.34 -2.26
C PHE A 186 49.56 -13.19 -3.53
N PRO A 187 48.50 -13.85 -4.03
CA PRO A 187 48.53 -14.49 -5.34
C PRO A 187 48.82 -13.47 -6.45
N LEU A 188 49.34 -13.95 -7.58
CA LEU A 188 49.79 -13.11 -8.70
C LEU A 188 48.74 -12.07 -9.08
N LYS A 189 47.47 -12.48 -9.26
CA LYS A 189 46.39 -11.58 -9.66
C LYS A 189 46.23 -10.39 -8.71
N LEU A 190 46.21 -10.62 -7.39
CA LEU A 190 46.11 -9.56 -6.39
C LEU A 190 47.40 -8.73 -6.30
N ALA A 191 48.57 -9.36 -6.43
CA ALA A 191 49.86 -8.67 -6.38
C ALA A 191 50.05 -7.64 -7.51
N HIS A 192 49.34 -7.78 -8.64
CA HIS A 192 49.33 -6.80 -9.73
C HIS A 192 48.54 -5.52 -9.41
N THR A 193 47.74 -5.51 -8.35
CA THR A 193 47.12 -4.27 -7.84
C THR A 193 48.14 -3.38 -7.12
N LEU A 194 49.26 -3.95 -6.66
CA LEU A 194 50.32 -3.25 -5.95
C LEU A 194 51.28 -2.55 -6.92
N LYS A 195 50.85 -1.43 -7.49
CA LYS A 195 51.66 -0.58 -8.39
C LYS A 195 52.78 0.10 -7.61
N PHE A 196 54.02 0.03 -8.12
CA PHE A 196 55.18 0.48 -7.35
C PHE A 196 56.28 1.15 -8.18
N THR A 197 57.21 1.84 -7.52
CA THR A 197 58.51 2.23 -8.07
C THR A 197 59.65 1.98 -7.07
N THR A 198 60.78 1.44 -7.54
CA THR A 198 62.01 1.24 -6.73
C THR A 198 62.79 2.53 -6.49
N TYR A 199 62.47 3.60 -7.22
CA TYR A 199 63.04 4.93 -7.01
C TYR A 199 62.10 6.02 -7.52
N THR A 200 61.96 7.08 -6.74
CA THR A 200 61.44 8.38 -7.15
C THR A 200 62.17 9.47 -6.40
N HIS A 201 62.37 10.61 -7.06
CA HIS A 201 62.91 11.81 -6.44
C HIS A 201 61.89 12.53 -5.56
N ASP A 202 60.60 12.35 -5.86
CA ASP A 202 59.50 12.92 -5.10
C ASP A 202 58.30 11.96 -5.11
N PRO A 203 58.00 11.28 -3.99
CA PRO A 203 56.79 10.47 -3.83
C PRO A 203 55.49 11.27 -3.96
N GLU A 204 55.48 12.58 -3.71
CA GLU A 204 54.27 13.41 -3.79
C GLU A 204 53.74 13.48 -5.21
N GLU A 205 54.63 13.66 -6.18
CA GLU A 205 54.33 13.78 -7.62
C GLU A 205 54.07 12.43 -8.31
N ARG A 206 54.13 11.30 -7.59
CA ARG A 206 53.96 9.94 -8.14
C ARG A 206 52.73 9.23 -7.63
N ASN A 207 51.71 9.08 -8.47
CA ASN A 207 50.49 8.35 -8.12
C ASN A 207 50.65 6.82 -8.20
N LEU A 208 51.53 6.25 -7.37
CA LEU A 208 51.77 4.81 -7.20
C LEU A 208 51.56 4.43 -5.74
N LEU A 209 51.10 3.20 -5.49
CA LEU A 209 50.76 2.76 -4.13
C LEU A 209 52.02 2.62 -3.26
N ILE A 210 53.11 2.12 -3.85
CA ILE A 210 54.38 1.90 -3.16
C ILE A 210 55.47 2.70 -3.88
N CYS A 211 56.07 3.66 -3.20
CA CYS A 211 57.19 4.45 -3.71
C CYS A 211 58.42 4.19 -2.86
N SER A 212 59.60 4.11 -3.46
CA SER A 212 60.85 4.21 -2.72
C SER A 212 61.60 5.50 -3.06
N THR A 213 62.21 6.10 -2.05
CA THR A 213 62.98 7.34 -2.17
C THR A 213 64.18 7.26 -1.23
N PRO A 214 65.39 7.69 -1.65
CA PRO A 214 66.55 7.70 -0.77
C PRO A 214 66.40 8.75 0.35
N PRO A 215 67.15 8.60 1.46
CA PRO A 215 67.06 9.50 2.62
C PRO A 215 67.56 10.92 2.34
N TYR A 216 68.40 11.09 1.30
CA TYR A 216 69.04 12.37 0.95
C TYR A 216 68.99 12.62 -0.56
N GLY A 217 69.11 13.90 -0.93
CA GLY A 217 69.11 14.32 -2.33
C GLY A 217 67.75 14.25 -3.02
N THR A 218 66.65 14.21 -2.26
CA THR A 218 65.28 14.12 -2.78
C THR A 218 64.49 15.35 -2.37
N ARG A 219 63.32 15.57 -2.98
CA ARG A 219 62.38 16.61 -2.52
C ARG A 219 61.50 16.16 -1.36
N PHE A 220 61.58 14.87 -1.00
CA PHE A 220 60.78 14.32 0.07
C PHE A 220 61.38 14.67 1.44
N ALA A 221 60.65 15.48 2.22
CA ALA A 221 61.15 16.05 3.46
C ALA A 221 61.18 15.08 4.67
N PHE A 222 60.59 13.88 4.55
CA PHE A 222 60.44 12.91 5.65
C PHE A 222 59.87 13.54 6.95
N SER A 223 59.01 14.55 6.82
CA SER A 223 58.46 15.30 7.95
C SER A 223 57.41 14.50 8.72
N ASP A 224 57.17 14.85 9.98
CA ASP A 224 56.10 14.23 10.79
C ASP A 224 54.71 14.52 10.22
N MET A 225 54.53 15.66 9.56
CA MET A 225 53.29 15.97 8.84
C MET A 225 53.04 14.96 7.72
N GLN A 226 54.04 14.73 6.86
CA GLN A 226 53.96 13.72 5.80
C GLN A 226 53.74 12.31 6.39
N ARG A 227 54.47 11.95 7.44
CA ARG A 227 54.42 10.63 8.10
C ARG A 227 53.08 10.32 8.76
N ASN A 228 52.42 11.33 9.32
CA ASN A 228 51.20 11.13 10.10
C ASN A 228 49.93 11.32 9.26
N PHE A 229 49.98 12.15 8.20
CA PHE A 229 48.78 12.55 7.46
C PHE A 229 48.80 12.23 5.96
N SER A 230 49.97 12.15 5.31
CA SER A 230 50.05 12.06 3.83
C SER A 230 50.52 10.70 3.32
N PHE A 231 51.42 10.04 4.06
CA PHE A 231 52.07 8.79 3.67
C PHE A 231 52.25 7.87 4.86
N TYR A 232 52.35 6.58 4.61
CA TYR A 232 52.97 5.65 5.54
C TYR A 232 54.44 5.51 5.16
N ILE A 233 55.33 5.99 6.03
CA ILE A 233 56.77 6.03 5.74
C ILE A 233 57.45 4.92 6.54
N PHE A 234 58.19 4.06 5.86
CA PHE A 234 59.06 3.06 6.48
C PHE A 234 60.50 3.44 6.17
N ASP A 235 61.06 4.25 7.06
CA ASP A 235 62.44 4.70 7.02
C ASP A 235 63.30 3.83 7.93
N PHE A 236 63.98 2.87 7.31
CA PHE A 236 64.87 1.91 7.96
C PHE A 236 66.27 2.49 8.20
N ILE A 237 66.68 3.51 7.44
CA ILE A 237 67.98 4.18 7.60
C ILE A 237 67.92 5.17 8.77
N GLY A 238 66.93 6.05 8.79
CA GLY A 238 66.71 7.02 9.85
C GLY A 238 65.99 6.46 11.08
N ASN A 239 65.55 5.18 11.03
CA ASN A 239 64.77 4.50 12.06
C ASN A 239 63.52 5.28 12.51
N ASN A 240 62.88 5.95 11.55
CA ASN A 240 61.75 6.85 11.79
C ASN A 240 60.51 6.41 10.99
N SER A 241 60.06 5.19 11.23
CA SER A 241 58.90 4.62 10.53
C SER A 241 57.57 5.07 11.16
N SER A 242 56.51 5.14 10.37
CA SER A 242 55.13 5.38 10.82
C SER A 242 54.73 4.40 11.91
N GLN A 243 54.08 4.89 12.96
CA GLN A 243 53.59 4.08 14.07
C GLN A 243 52.24 3.48 13.71
N ILE A 244 52.23 2.17 13.48
CA ILE A 244 51.05 1.40 13.01
C ILE A 244 51.02 0.08 13.78
N GLU A 245 49.84 -0.31 14.23
CA GLU A 245 49.61 -1.60 14.85
C GLU A 245 49.23 -2.65 13.80
N SER A 246 49.78 -3.86 13.93
CA SER A 246 49.34 -4.99 13.12
C SER A 246 48.07 -5.56 13.74
N ARG A 247 46.92 -5.27 13.12
CA ARG A 247 45.59 -5.66 13.64
C ARG A 247 44.93 -6.85 12.94
N TYR A 248 45.46 -7.26 11.78
CA TYR A 248 44.92 -8.37 11.00
C TYR A 248 45.64 -9.68 11.34
N GLY A 249 44.88 -10.73 11.64
CA GLY A 249 45.39 -12.08 11.85
C GLY A 249 46.10 -12.63 10.61
N LEU A 250 45.65 -12.25 9.42
CA LEU A 250 46.32 -12.54 8.15
C LEU A 250 47.78 -12.08 8.14
N ASN A 251 48.09 -10.89 8.67
CA ASN A 251 49.46 -10.37 8.65
C ASN A 251 50.39 -11.24 9.48
N GLN A 252 49.91 -11.76 10.61
CA GLN A 252 50.65 -12.74 11.41
C GLN A 252 50.80 -14.08 10.67
N PHE A 253 49.75 -14.55 10.01
CA PHE A 253 49.83 -15.76 9.18
C PHE A 253 50.87 -15.65 8.05
N ILE A 254 50.90 -14.52 7.33
CA ILE A 254 51.87 -14.27 6.25
C ILE A 254 53.30 -14.27 6.81
N LYS A 255 53.55 -13.55 7.91
CA LYS A 255 54.86 -13.55 8.58
C LYS A 255 55.29 -14.95 9.00
N VAL A 256 54.41 -15.70 9.65
CA VAL A 256 54.69 -17.10 10.08
C VAL A 256 54.99 -17.97 8.87
N SER A 257 54.30 -17.76 7.75
CA SER A 257 54.53 -18.51 6.52
C SER A 257 55.89 -18.21 5.89
N TYR A 258 56.31 -16.94 5.85
CA TYR A 258 57.69 -16.58 5.48
C TYR A 258 58.72 -17.23 6.39
N PHE A 259 58.42 -17.38 7.68
CA PHE A 259 59.35 -17.94 8.65
C PHE A 259 59.45 -19.47 8.54
N PHE A 260 58.33 -20.17 8.36
CA PHE A 260 58.25 -21.59 8.64
C PHE A 260 57.58 -22.45 7.55
N SER A 261 56.70 -21.90 6.71
CA SER A 261 55.97 -22.71 5.73
C SER A 261 55.47 -21.89 4.53
N LYS A 262 56.19 -21.97 3.42
CA LYS A 262 55.76 -21.38 2.15
C LYS A 262 54.53 -22.11 1.59
N GLU A 263 54.41 -23.40 1.89
CA GLU A 263 53.33 -24.27 1.44
C GLU A 263 51.98 -23.81 1.97
N ASN A 264 51.92 -23.34 3.23
CA ASN A 264 50.70 -22.78 3.82
C ASN A 264 50.28 -21.48 3.12
N LEU A 265 51.23 -20.58 2.85
CA LEU A 265 50.95 -19.34 2.11
C LEU A 265 50.46 -19.64 0.70
N PHE A 266 51.09 -20.57 0.00
CA PHE A 266 50.66 -20.96 -1.35
C PHE A 266 49.34 -21.72 -1.35
N ALA A 267 49.00 -22.45 -0.28
CA ALA A 267 47.66 -23.01 -0.11
C ALA A 267 46.60 -21.91 0.01
N PHE A 268 46.90 -20.86 0.77
CA PHE A 268 46.03 -19.68 0.85
C PHE A 268 45.94 -18.93 -0.48
N HIS A 269 47.05 -18.78 -1.23
CA HIS A 269 47.04 -18.18 -2.57
C HIS A 269 46.14 -18.96 -3.52
N ARG A 270 46.30 -20.28 -3.59
CA ARG A 270 45.44 -21.14 -4.41
C ARG A 270 43.97 -21.00 -4.01
N PHE A 271 43.69 -20.89 -2.70
CA PHE A 271 42.33 -20.67 -2.22
C PHE A 271 41.77 -19.31 -2.70
N LEU A 272 42.55 -18.23 -2.60
CA LEU A 272 42.14 -16.91 -3.11
C LEU A 272 41.93 -16.90 -4.62
N ASP A 273 42.75 -17.61 -5.39
CA ASP A 273 42.63 -17.71 -6.86
C ASP A 273 41.33 -18.41 -7.29
N LEU A 274 40.73 -19.24 -6.43
CA LEU A 274 39.44 -19.85 -6.67
C LEU A 274 38.26 -18.88 -6.40
N LEU A 275 38.49 -17.75 -5.71
CA LEU A 275 37.44 -16.79 -5.38
C LEU A 275 37.34 -15.68 -6.43
N ASP A 276 36.14 -15.12 -6.60
CA ASP A 276 35.90 -13.94 -7.46
C ASP A 276 36.29 -12.63 -6.75
N TYR A 277 37.47 -12.59 -6.14
CA TYR A 277 37.94 -11.47 -5.31
C TYR A 277 39.22 -10.89 -5.89
N HIS A 278 39.23 -9.58 -6.20
CA HIS A 278 40.24 -8.97 -7.09
C HIS A 278 40.96 -7.75 -6.51
N GLN A 279 40.77 -7.45 -5.23
CA GLN A 279 41.37 -6.29 -4.57
C GLN A 279 42.03 -6.67 -3.25
N ILE A 280 42.94 -5.83 -2.76
CA ILE A 280 43.55 -5.97 -1.44
C ILE A 280 42.92 -4.90 -0.55
N ASP A 281 41.93 -5.30 0.23
CA ASP A 281 41.21 -4.45 1.17
C ASP A 281 40.98 -5.21 2.49
N LYS A 282 40.30 -4.60 3.47
CA LYS A 282 39.97 -5.25 4.75
C LYS A 282 39.28 -6.62 4.63
N ASN A 283 38.58 -6.89 3.52
CA ASN A 283 37.85 -8.16 3.33
C ASN A 283 38.81 -9.33 3.09
N ILE A 284 40.09 -9.08 2.83
CA ILE A 284 41.09 -10.15 2.72
C ILE A 284 41.32 -10.89 4.05
N GLU A 285 41.11 -10.23 5.18
CA GLU A 285 41.07 -10.86 6.51
C GLU A 285 39.88 -11.84 6.58
N THR A 286 38.73 -11.42 6.06
CA THR A 286 37.53 -12.27 6.00
C THR A 286 37.72 -13.45 5.05
N ALA A 287 38.42 -13.26 3.93
CA ALA A 287 38.83 -14.35 3.05
C ALA A 287 39.78 -15.34 3.76
N TYR A 288 40.69 -14.83 4.61
CA TYR A 288 41.53 -15.67 5.46
C TYR A 288 40.73 -16.45 6.50
N HIS A 289 39.71 -15.84 7.13
CA HIS A 289 38.78 -16.58 8.01
C HIS A 289 38.04 -17.68 7.25
N LEU A 290 37.58 -17.41 6.03
CA LEU A 290 36.95 -18.43 5.19
C LEU A 290 37.91 -19.56 4.81
N PHE A 291 39.17 -19.24 4.51
CA PHE A 291 40.23 -20.24 4.29
C PHE A 291 40.42 -21.12 5.53
N ARG A 292 40.44 -20.54 6.73
CA ARG A 292 40.52 -21.31 7.98
C ARG A 292 39.33 -22.25 8.16
N ILE A 293 38.11 -21.79 7.85
CA ILE A 293 36.89 -22.63 7.87
C ILE A 293 37.05 -23.79 6.89
N SER A 294 37.51 -23.53 5.66
CA SER A 294 37.74 -24.58 4.65
C SER A 294 38.80 -25.61 5.07
N CYS A 295 39.71 -25.26 5.98
CA CYS A 295 40.68 -26.20 6.53
C CYS A 295 40.21 -26.88 7.83
N SER A 296 38.92 -26.78 8.17
CA SER A 296 38.32 -27.26 9.41
C SER A 296 38.99 -26.71 10.69
N ARG A 297 39.52 -25.48 10.63
CA ARG A 297 40.16 -24.76 11.76
C ARG A 297 39.25 -23.68 12.34
N ILE A 298 38.04 -24.08 12.70
CA ILE A 298 36.96 -23.20 13.17
C ILE A 298 37.14 -22.81 14.64
N GLU A 299 37.81 -23.66 15.44
CA GLU A 299 37.89 -23.56 16.90
C GLU A 299 38.44 -22.22 17.45
N ASP A 300 39.31 -21.51 16.69
CA ASP A 300 39.83 -20.19 17.09
C ASP A 300 39.19 -19.01 16.34
N LEU A 301 37.98 -19.16 15.80
CA LEU A 301 37.19 -18.08 15.23
C LEU A 301 36.00 -17.76 16.14
N ASP A 302 35.80 -16.49 16.45
CA ASP A 302 34.58 -16.04 17.10
C ASP A 302 33.39 -16.07 16.12
N ASN A 303 32.16 -16.09 16.66
CA ASN A 303 30.95 -16.16 15.85
C ASN A 303 30.85 -15.02 14.81
N ASN A 304 31.23 -13.78 15.15
CA ASN A 304 31.14 -12.68 14.19
C ASN A 304 32.10 -12.88 13.02
N SER A 305 33.30 -13.39 13.28
CA SER A 305 34.28 -13.75 12.26
C SER A 305 33.78 -14.86 11.34
N ILE A 306 33.09 -15.88 11.89
CA ILE A 306 32.45 -16.94 11.10
C ILE A 306 31.36 -16.34 10.20
N ILE A 307 30.45 -15.53 10.76
CA ILE A 307 29.34 -14.94 9.99
C ILE A 307 29.85 -14.02 8.89
N ALA A 308 30.87 -13.19 9.17
CA ALA A 308 31.51 -12.37 8.15
C ALA A 308 32.12 -13.22 7.03
N ALA A 309 32.75 -14.35 7.35
CA ALA A 309 33.31 -15.27 6.36
C ALA A 309 32.22 -15.90 5.47
N LEU A 310 31.06 -16.26 6.03
CA LEU A 310 29.93 -16.78 5.26
C LEU A 310 29.31 -15.71 4.35
N ASP A 311 29.20 -14.47 4.83
CA ASP A 311 28.73 -13.35 4.01
C ASP A 311 29.69 -13.02 2.87
N PHE A 312 31.00 -13.10 3.14
CA PHE A 312 32.02 -13.02 2.11
C PHE A 312 31.88 -14.15 1.08
N ALA A 313 31.61 -15.39 1.52
CA ALA A 313 31.37 -16.51 0.61
C ALA A 313 30.09 -16.34 -0.24
N ASN A 314 29.04 -15.73 0.32
CA ASN A 314 27.83 -15.36 -0.43
C ASN A 314 28.16 -14.45 -1.62
N THR A 315 29.14 -13.56 -1.47
CA THR A 315 29.54 -12.60 -2.50
C THR A 315 30.55 -13.19 -3.47
N TYR A 316 31.64 -13.78 -2.97
CA TYR A 316 32.84 -14.06 -3.78
C TYR A 316 33.11 -15.55 -4.05
N ALA A 317 32.46 -16.48 -3.33
CA ALA A 317 32.73 -17.91 -3.52
C ALA A 317 31.94 -18.49 -4.70
N PRO A 318 32.60 -19.15 -5.67
CA PRO A 318 31.93 -19.90 -6.73
C PRO A 318 31.53 -21.31 -6.27
N ALA A 319 30.68 -21.96 -7.07
CA ALA A 319 30.09 -23.27 -6.80
C ALA A 319 31.08 -24.35 -6.35
N GLN A 320 32.27 -24.36 -6.95
CA GLN A 320 33.29 -25.40 -6.75
C GLN A 320 33.81 -25.46 -5.29
N ILE A 321 33.87 -24.33 -4.59
CA ILE A 321 34.37 -24.27 -3.20
C ILE A 321 33.24 -24.48 -2.19
N LEU A 322 32.00 -24.14 -2.57
CA LEU A 322 30.85 -24.14 -1.66
C LEU A 322 30.58 -25.52 -1.04
N SER A 323 30.78 -26.61 -1.79
CA SER A 323 30.57 -27.96 -1.25
C SER A 323 31.51 -28.25 -0.07
N HIS A 324 32.79 -27.94 -0.22
CA HIS A 324 33.77 -28.16 0.85
C HIS A 324 33.49 -27.26 2.06
N LEU A 325 33.10 -26.01 1.83
CA LEU A 325 32.74 -25.09 2.91
C LEU A 325 31.50 -25.60 3.67
N SER A 326 30.51 -26.14 2.96
CA SER A 326 29.29 -26.70 3.55
C SER A 326 29.58 -27.82 4.53
N GLU A 327 30.49 -28.75 4.19
CA GLU A 327 30.89 -29.85 5.08
C GLU A 327 31.50 -29.34 6.40
N SER A 328 32.35 -28.31 6.33
CA SER A 328 32.95 -27.68 7.51
C SER A 328 31.90 -26.96 8.37
N ILE A 329 30.93 -26.28 7.73
CA ILE A 329 29.88 -25.52 8.44
C ILE A 329 28.83 -26.43 9.06
N ALA A 330 28.54 -27.58 8.45
CA ALA A 330 27.59 -28.56 8.98
C ALA A 330 27.94 -29.03 10.41
N GLN A 331 29.21 -28.94 10.82
CA GLN A 331 29.66 -29.30 12.17
C GLN A 331 29.23 -28.30 13.25
N ILE A 332 28.92 -27.06 12.87
CA ILE A 332 28.59 -25.96 13.79
C ILE A 332 27.19 -25.37 13.56
N ILE A 333 26.49 -25.81 12.52
CA ILE A 333 25.24 -25.21 12.04
C ILE A 333 24.11 -25.26 13.08
N ASP A 334 23.96 -26.38 13.78
CA ASP A 334 22.93 -26.56 14.81
C ASP A 334 23.21 -25.65 16.01
N ALA A 335 24.47 -25.57 16.43
CA ALA A 335 24.90 -24.68 17.49
C ALA A 335 24.67 -23.19 17.14
N ILE A 336 24.79 -22.82 15.85
CA ILE A 336 24.47 -21.47 15.37
C ILE A 336 22.96 -21.24 15.44
N ALA A 337 22.14 -22.19 15.00
CA ALA A 337 20.68 -22.05 14.96
C ALA A 337 20.07 -21.80 16.35
N ASP A 338 20.61 -22.45 17.38
CA ASP A 338 20.11 -22.38 18.77
C ASP A 338 20.44 -21.07 19.52
N GLN A 339 21.21 -20.14 18.92
CA GLN A 339 21.57 -18.85 19.54
C GLN A 339 21.55 -17.69 18.52
N VAL A 340 20.77 -17.85 17.46
CA VAL A 340 20.86 -17.00 16.27
C VAL A 340 20.11 -15.67 16.43
N ASP A 341 20.73 -14.57 15.97
CA ASP A 341 20.03 -13.31 15.71
C ASP A 341 19.56 -13.21 14.24
N ILE A 342 18.71 -12.23 13.93
CA ILE A 342 18.12 -12.11 12.60
C ILE A 342 19.16 -11.91 11.48
N LYS A 343 20.26 -11.22 11.78
CA LYS A 343 21.32 -10.96 10.80
C LYS A 343 22.07 -12.24 10.49
N THR A 344 22.39 -13.01 11.52
CA THR A 344 23.07 -14.30 11.40
C THR A 344 22.21 -15.30 10.65
N ALA A 345 20.92 -15.38 11.00
CA ALA A 345 19.97 -16.27 10.34
C ALA A 345 19.88 -15.96 8.83
N ASP A 346 19.82 -14.68 8.44
CA ASP A 346 19.78 -14.26 7.03
C ASP A 346 21.07 -14.63 6.27
N VAL A 347 22.24 -14.34 6.82
CA VAL A 347 23.55 -14.64 6.18
C VAL A 347 23.74 -16.15 5.97
N VAL A 348 23.49 -16.94 7.01
CA VAL A 348 23.66 -18.40 6.97
C VAL A 348 22.62 -19.04 6.05
N THR A 349 21.36 -18.59 6.08
CA THR A 349 20.32 -19.06 5.16
C THR A 349 20.72 -18.80 3.71
N ARG A 350 21.13 -17.57 3.37
CA ARG A 350 21.62 -17.25 2.00
C ARG A 350 22.76 -18.16 1.58
N PHE A 351 23.70 -18.43 2.48
CA PHE A 351 24.84 -19.29 2.21
C PHE A 351 24.39 -20.73 1.92
N LEU A 352 23.57 -21.33 2.78
CA LEU A 352 23.12 -22.71 2.61
C LEU A 352 22.27 -22.91 1.38
N PHE A 353 21.35 -21.99 1.08
CA PHE A 353 20.57 -22.04 -0.16
C PHE A 353 21.44 -21.83 -1.40
N LYS A 354 22.46 -20.97 -1.33
CA LYS A 354 23.45 -20.81 -2.40
C LYS A 354 24.23 -22.11 -2.63
N VAL A 355 24.67 -22.78 -1.56
CA VAL A 355 25.33 -24.09 -1.62
C VAL A 355 24.38 -25.11 -2.27
N ALA A 356 23.17 -25.27 -1.75
CA ALA A 356 22.20 -26.25 -2.22
C ALA A 356 21.93 -26.09 -3.73
N ARG A 357 21.72 -24.86 -4.18
CA ARG A 357 21.49 -24.52 -5.59
C ARG A 357 22.69 -24.82 -6.48
N GLN A 358 23.89 -24.47 -6.04
CA GLN A 358 25.10 -24.58 -6.87
C GLN A 358 25.72 -25.97 -6.86
N THR A 359 25.43 -26.78 -5.85
CA THR A 359 25.92 -28.17 -5.75
C THR A 359 24.91 -29.19 -6.27
N GLU A 360 23.65 -28.80 -6.49
CA GLU A 360 22.54 -29.68 -6.89
C GLU A 360 22.38 -30.92 -5.97
N ASN A 361 22.81 -30.80 -4.72
CA ASN A 361 22.77 -31.87 -3.74
C ASN A 361 21.55 -31.73 -2.82
N ASN A 362 20.63 -32.69 -2.88
CA ASN A 362 19.42 -32.72 -2.04
C ASN A 362 19.73 -32.67 -0.54
N GLN A 363 20.84 -33.27 -0.08
CA GLN A 363 21.20 -33.21 1.34
C GLN A 363 21.50 -31.78 1.80
N HIS A 364 22.12 -30.96 0.94
CA HIS A 364 22.37 -29.56 1.25
C HIS A 364 21.07 -28.74 1.28
N LEU A 365 20.10 -29.09 0.43
CA LEU A 365 18.78 -28.47 0.44
C LEU A 365 18.01 -28.79 1.73
N GLU A 366 18.05 -30.05 2.19
CA GLU A 366 17.48 -30.44 3.49
C GLU A 366 18.12 -29.66 4.64
N THR A 367 19.46 -29.55 4.65
CA THR A 367 20.18 -28.77 5.67
C THR A 367 19.77 -27.30 5.64
N ALA A 368 19.59 -26.70 4.46
CA ALA A 368 19.17 -25.31 4.31
C ALA A 368 17.77 -25.06 4.87
N TYR A 369 16.77 -25.90 4.52
CA TYR A 369 15.42 -25.78 5.07
C TYR A 369 15.37 -26.03 6.57
N ASN A 370 16.06 -27.08 7.06
CA ASN A 370 16.11 -27.38 8.49
C ASN A 370 16.71 -26.22 9.29
N PHE A 371 17.82 -25.64 8.83
CA PHE A 371 18.40 -24.45 9.45
C PHE A 371 17.42 -23.28 9.44
N PHE A 372 16.80 -22.98 8.30
CA PHE A 372 15.86 -21.86 8.19
C PHE A 372 14.70 -21.97 9.19
N PHE A 373 14.03 -23.12 9.24
CA PHE A 373 12.88 -23.30 10.13
C PHE A 373 13.29 -23.35 11.61
N ASN A 374 14.44 -23.94 11.94
CA ASN A 374 14.97 -23.90 13.32
C ASN A 374 15.36 -22.48 13.73
N ALA A 375 16.01 -21.73 12.85
CA ALA A 375 16.36 -20.33 13.08
C ALA A 375 15.11 -19.45 13.26
N LEU A 376 14.10 -19.62 12.40
CA LEU A 376 12.82 -18.90 12.53
C LEU A 376 12.14 -19.21 13.86
N ASP A 377 12.06 -20.49 14.22
CA ASP A 377 11.46 -20.93 15.48
C ASP A 377 12.20 -20.35 16.70
N HIS A 378 13.54 -20.39 16.69
CA HIS A 378 14.36 -19.77 17.73
C HIS A 378 14.13 -18.25 17.82
N LEU A 379 14.12 -17.55 16.68
CA LEU A 379 13.89 -16.10 16.60
C LEU A 379 12.52 -15.67 17.13
N VAL A 380 11.49 -16.52 16.99
CA VAL A 380 10.13 -16.24 17.45
C VAL A 380 9.92 -16.62 18.91
N VAL A 381 10.45 -17.77 19.34
CA VAL A 381 10.24 -18.31 20.70
C VAL A 381 11.16 -17.65 21.73
N TYR A 382 12.45 -17.54 21.41
CA TYR A 382 13.49 -17.09 22.33
C TYR A 382 14.08 -15.73 21.96
N GLY A 383 14.02 -15.36 20.67
CA GLY A 383 14.49 -14.09 20.17
C GLY A 383 13.47 -12.94 20.27
N GLU A 384 13.97 -11.71 20.12
CA GLU A 384 13.13 -10.53 19.93
C GLU A 384 13.04 -10.17 18.44
N ILE A 385 12.21 -10.89 17.69
CA ILE A 385 11.91 -10.52 16.29
C ILE A 385 10.60 -9.73 16.18
N THR A 386 10.51 -8.89 15.14
CA THR A 386 9.26 -8.22 14.74
C THR A 386 8.63 -8.98 13.58
N VAL A 387 7.31 -8.87 13.42
CA VAL A 387 6.58 -9.47 12.29
C VAL A 387 7.20 -9.07 10.95
N GLN A 388 7.54 -7.79 10.76
CA GLN A 388 8.14 -7.29 9.52
C GLN A 388 9.50 -7.94 9.22
N LEU A 389 10.35 -8.12 10.24
CA LEU A 389 11.65 -8.78 10.07
C LEU A 389 11.49 -10.28 9.79
N ALA A 390 10.53 -10.95 10.43
CA ALA A 390 10.23 -12.35 10.18
C ALA A 390 9.71 -12.58 8.75
N LEU A 391 8.78 -11.72 8.29
CA LEU A 391 8.29 -11.75 6.90
C LEU A 391 9.43 -11.50 5.90
N LYS A 392 10.30 -10.52 6.17
CA LYS A 392 11.47 -10.24 5.32
C LYS A 392 12.45 -11.42 5.28
N PHE A 393 12.68 -12.08 6.41
CA PHE A 393 13.52 -13.28 6.45
C PHE A 393 12.89 -14.44 5.66
N ASN A 394 11.58 -14.60 5.74
CA ASN A 394 10.81 -15.53 4.92
C ASN A 394 10.81 -15.15 3.42
N ASP A 395 10.83 -13.86 3.09
CA ASP A 395 11.06 -13.35 1.72
C ASP A 395 12.48 -13.64 1.19
N THR A 396 13.49 -13.74 2.06
CA THR A 396 14.87 -14.02 1.63
C THR A 396 14.93 -15.32 0.83
N ILE A 397 14.29 -16.40 1.26
CA ILE A 397 14.25 -17.67 0.49
C ILE A 397 13.60 -17.46 -0.86
N ARG A 398 12.44 -16.78 -0.89
CA ARG A 398 11.71 -16.49 -2.14
C ARG A 398 12.54 -15.69 -3.14
N SER A 399 13.36 -14.75 -2.67
CA SER A 399 14.26 -13.97 -3.54
C SER A 399 15.44 -14.79 -4.10
N LEU A 400 15.81 -15.88 -3.43
CA LEU A 400 16.91 -16.75 -3.84
C LEU A 400 16.46 -17.85 -4.82
N GLU A 401 15.14 -18.06 -4.92
CA GLU A 401 14.50 -19.22 -5.55
C GLU A 401 13.63 -18.80 -6.75
N ASN A 402 13.88 -19.39 -7.93
CA ASN A 402 12.97 -19.26 -9.09
C ASN A 402 11.68 -20.07 -8.83
N GLY A 403 10.54 -19.69 -9.41
CA GLY A 403 9.19 -20.14 -9.01
C GLY A 403 8.90 -21.65 -8.85
N ALA A 404 9.74 -22.57 -9.33
CA ALA A 404 9.64 -24.01 -8.99
C ALA A 404 9.97 -24.28 -7.51
N TYR A 405 11.00 -23.61 -6.98
CA TYR A 405 11.43 -23.76 -5.60
C TYR A 405 10.49 -23.06 -4.61
N CYS A 406 9.79 -21.99 -5.03
CA CYS A 406 8.73 -21.40 -4.20
C CYS A 406 7.64 -22.41 -3.82
N ARG A 407 7.28 -23.34 -4.73
CA ARG A 407 6.30 -24.41 -4.43
C ARG A 407 6.86 -25.45 -3.47
N GLU A 408 8.14 -25.79 -3.61
CA GLU A 408 8.82 -26.69 -2.67
C GLU A 408 8.93 -26.06 -1.28
N PHE A 409 9.35 -24.79 -1.18
CA PHE A 409 9.40 -24.07 0.09
C PHE A 409 8.04 -24.01 0.79
N VAL A 410 6.95 -23.83 0.04
CA VAL A 410 5.60 -23.84 0.60
C VAL A 410 5.22 -25.24 1.08
N ALA A 411 5.53 -26.29 0.30
CA ALA A 411 5.31 -27.67 0.74
C ALA A 411 6.08 -27.97 2.04
N ARG A 412 7.36 -27.57 2.14
CA ARG A 412 8.16 -27.71 3.36
C ARG A 412 7.61 -26.89 4.52
N SER A 413 7.13 -25.67 4.26
CA SER A 413 6.46 -24.86 5.28
C SER A 413 5.22 -25.55 5.83
N ILE A 414 4.45 -26.22 4.95
CA ILE A 414 3.28 -27.03 5.34
C ILE A 414 3.71 -28.25 6.17
N GLU A 415 4.81 -28.94 5.82
CA GLU A 415 5.35 -30.05 6.63
C GLU A 415 5.76 -29.61 8.05
N GLN A 416 6.19 -28.35 8.20
CA GLN A 416 6.51 -27.77 9.51
C GLN A 416 5.29 -27.37 10.34
N LEU A 417 4.05 -27.47 9.80
CA LEU A 417 2.83 -27.11 10.52
C LEU A 417 2.70 -27.87 11.84
N ASP A 418 3.07 -29.14 11.91
CA ASP A 418 2.98 -29.91 13.17
C ASP A 418 3.91 -29.34 14.24
N LYS A 419 5.11 -28.94 13.84
CA LYS A 419 6.08 -28.32 14.74
C LYS A 419 5.58 -26.94 15.17
N MET A 420 5.19 -26.10 14.21
CA MET A 420 4.67 -24.76 14.48
C MET A 420 3.38 -24.79 15.31
N ALA A 421 2.45 -25.71 15.02
CA ALA A 421 1.22 -25.91 15.77
C ALA A 421 1.50 -26.39 17.19
N LYS A 422 2.42 -27.34 17.38
CA LYS A 422 2.88 -27.73 18.72
C LYS A 422 3.51 -26.55 19.45
N THR A 423 4.32 -25.72 18.80
CA THR A 423 4.89 -24.51 19.40
C THR A 423 3.79 -23.51 19.79
N VAL A 424 2.85 -23.24 18.88
CA VAL A 424 1.69 -22.36 19.12
C VAL A 424 0.82 -22.89 20.26
N LEU A 425 0.60 -24.21 20.35
CA LEU A 425 -0.23 -24.83 21.38
C LEU A 425 0.50 -25.04 22.73
N ALA A 426 1.81 -25.25 22.72
CA ALA A 426 2.61 -25.58 23.91
C ALA A 426 3.24 -24.34 24.57
N ASN A 427 3.56 -23.29 23.80
CA ASN A 427 4.37 -22.15 24.26
C ASN A 427 3.64 -20.79 24.21
N THR A 428 2.30 -20.75 24.30
CA THR A 428 1.55 -19.49 24.39
C THR A 428 1.96 -18.65 25.60
N GLN A 429 2.85 -17.68 25.43
CA GLN A 429 2.94 -16.56 26.35
C GLN A 429 2.53 -15.22 25.72
N THR A 430 2.54 -15.07 24.38
CA THR A 430 2.15 -13.78 23.77
C THR A 430 1.40 -13.89 22.43
N PRO A 431 0.35 -13.07 22.19
CA PRO A 431 -0.31 -12.93 20.89
C PRO A 431 0.62 -12.58 19.74
N LYS A 432 1.77 -11.96 20.03
CA LYS A 432 2.79 -11.56 19.06
C LYS A 432 3.44 -12.76 18.37
N GLN A 433 3.65 -13.87 19.07
CA GLN A 433 4.26 -15.08 18.48
C GLN A 433 3.29 -15.76 17.50
N ALA A 434 2.03 -15.89 17.91
CA ALA A 434 0.96 -16.40 17.04
C ALA A 434 0.79 -15.52 15.79
N ASP A 435 0.89 -14.20 15.94
CA ASP A 435 0.85 -13.24 14.82
C ASP A 435 1.97 -13.50 13.79
N ILE A 436 3.20 -13.72 14.25
CA ILE A 436 4.34 -14.00 13.36
C ILE A 436 4.13 -15.32 12.60
N TYR A 437 3.84 -16.42 13.29
CA TYR A 437 3.63 -17.71 12.63
C TYR A 437 2.45 -17.68 11.66
N PHE A 438 1.34 -17.04 12.08
CA PHE A 438 0.17 -16.86 11.23
C PHE A 438 0.52 -16.11 9.94
N GLN A 439 1.13 -14.92 10.06
CA GLN A 439 1.42 -14.10 8.89
C GLN A 439 2.44 -14.75 7.96
N VAL A 440 3.48 -15.42 8.49
CA VAL A 440 4.45 -16.16 7.68
C VAL A 440 3.75 -17.26 6.87
N MET A 441 2.93 -18.07 7.53
CA MET A 441 2.24 -19.18 6.87
C MET A 441 1.21 -18.72 5.84
N VAL A 442 0.35 -17.76 6.19
CA VAL A 442 -0.66 -17.23 5.25
C VAL A 442 0.00 -16.55 4.06
N THR A 443 1.10 -15.81 4.28
CA THR A 443 1.86 -15.21 3.17
C THR A 443 2.39 -16.29 2.22
N ASN A 444 2.95 -17.38 2.75
CA ASN A 444 3.45 -18.49 1.92
C ASN A 444 2.32 -19.12 1.09
N LEU A 445 1.15 -19.35 1.67
CA LEU A 445 -0.01 -19.92 0.96
C LEU A 445 -0.52 -19.00 -0.16
N ILE A 446 -0.67 -17.70 0.11
CA ILE A 446 -1.14 -16.72 -0.88
C ILE A 446 -0.16 -16.60 -2.05
N VAL A 447 1.14 -16.55 -1.76
CA VAL A 447 2.19 -16.40 -2.79
C VAL A 447 2.33 -17.63 -3.65
N ALA A 448 2.03 -18.81 -3.10
CA ALA A 448 1.99 -20.07 -3.86
C ALA A 448 0.78 -20.20 -4.80
N ASP A 449 -0.14 -19.24 -4.79
CA ASP A 449 -1.40 -19.24 -5.54
C ASP A 449 -2.23 -20.52 -5.30
N LEU A 450 -2.17 -21.05 -4.08
CA LEU A 450 -2.97 -22.20 -3.67
C LEU A 450 -4.41 -21.76 -3.36
N THR A 451 -5.39 -22.56 -3.80
CA THR A 451 -6.78 -22.30 -3.41
C THR A 451 -6.98 -22.60 -1.92
N TRP A 452 -8.05 -22.07 -1.34
CA TRP A 452 -8.40 -22.35 0.05
C TRP A 452 -8.58 -23.86 0.30
N GLU A 453 -9.25 -24.57 -0.61
CA GLU A 453 -9.47 -26.01 -0.52
C GLU A 453 -8.16 -26.79 -0.57
N GLN A 454 -7.24 -26.40 -1.45
CA GLN A 454 -5.91 -27.01 -1.54
C GLN A 454 -5.10 -26.77 -0.26
N SER A 455 -5.21 -25.57 0.32
CA SER A 455 -4.50 -25.20 1.55
C SER A 455 -5.01 -26.01 2.75
N ILE A 456 -6.33 -26.03 2.96
CA ILE A 456 -6.99 -26.72 4.09
C ILE A 456 -6.95 -28.26 3.97
N ALA A 457 -6.75 -28.82 2.77
CA ALA A 457 -6.59 -30.26 2.60
C ALA A 457 -5.36 -30.84 3.32
N SER A 458 -4.39 -30.01 3.69
CA SER A 458 -3.29 -30.41 4.57
C SER A 458 -3.82 -30.67 5.99
N LEU A 459 -3.55 -31.86 6.52
CA LEU A 459 -4.25 -32.43 7.69
C LEU A 459 -4.17 -31.59 8.99
N ASN A 460 -3.33 -30.55 9.06
CA ASN A 460 -3.12 -29.77 10.29
C ASN A 460 -3.21 -28.25 10.10
N LEU A 461 -3.40 -27.72 8.88
CA LEU A 461 -3.49 -26.26 8.67
C LEU A 461 -4.70 -25.66 9.38
N ARG A 462 -5.85 -26.34 9.33
CA ARG A 462 -7.06 -25.87 10.01
C ARG A 462 -6.82 -25.74 11.51
N GLU A 463 -6.28 -26.78 12.14
CA GLU A 463 -6.01 -26.80 13.58
C GLU A 463 -4.96 -25.74 13.97
N PHE A 464 -3.92 -25.57 13.15
CA PHE A 464 -2.92 -24.51 13.33
C PHE A 464 -3.53 -23.10 13.30
N LEU A 465 -4.37 -22.79 12.29
CA LEU A 465 -5.01 -21.48 12.16
C LEU A 465 -5.94 -21.20 13.35
N LEU A 466 -6.72 -22.20 13.77
CA LEU A 466 -7.59 -22.09 14.94
C LEU A 466 -6.79 -21.85 16.24
N GLY A 467 -5.70 -22.59 16.44
CA GLY A 467 -4.80 -22.37 17.58
C GLY A 467 -4.13 -20.99 17.58
N CYS A 468 -3.80 -20.45 16.39
CA CYS A 468 -3.33 -19.07 16.28
C CYS A 468 -4.43 -18.09 16.71
N PHE A 469 -5.68 -18.28 16.26
CA PHE A 469 -6.78 -17.39 16.61
C PHE A 469 -7.06 -17.35 18.12
N ASP A 470 -6.99 -18.50 18.81
CA ASP A 470 -7.16 -18.55 20.28
C ASP A 470 -6.18 -17.62 21.02
N SER A 471 -4.96 -17.45 20.50
CA SER A 471 -3.98 -16.51 21.02
C SER A 471 -4.20 -15.07 20.53
N LEU A 472 -4.53 -14.90 19.25
CA LEU A 472 -4.73 -13.59 18.64
C LEU A 472 -5.95 -12.85 19.22
N PHE A 473 -6.99 -13.56 19.65
CA PHE A 473 -8.17 -12.98 20.33
C PHE A 473 -7.83 -12.20 21.60
N GLN A 474 -6.66 -12.44 22.20
CA GLN A 474 -6.20 -11.72 23.39
C GLN A 474 -5.62 -10.33 23.05
N SER A 475 -5.39 -10.01 21.76
CA SER A 475 -4.86 -8.71 21.31
C SER A 475 -5.48 -8.29 19.98
N LYS A 476 -6.44 -7.35 20.05
CA LYS A 476 -7.11 -6.76 18.87
C LYS A 476 -6.12 -6.27 17.81
N LYS A 477 -4.99 -5.69 18.22
CA LYS A 477 -3.96 -5.22 17.28
C LYS A 477 -3.34 -6.39 16.50
N CYS A 478 -2.86 -7.42 17.20
CA CYS A 478 -2.25 -8.59 16.56
C CYS A 478 -3.26 -9.30 15.65
N PHE A 479 -4.52 -9.41 16.09
CA PHE A 479 -5.58 -9.99 15.29
C PHE A 479 -5.87 -9.20 13.99
N CYS A 480 -6.01 -7.86 14.09
CA CYS A 480 -6.20 -7.01 12.91
C CYS A 480 -5.00 -7.10 11.95
N ASP A 481 -3.77 -7.04 12.48
CA ASP A 481 -2.53 -7.12 11.68
C ASP A 481 -2.43 -8.48 10.96
N ALA A 482 -2.73 -9.57 11.67
CA ALA A 482 -2.78 -10.92 11.12
C ALA A 482 -3.81 -11.04 9.99
N LEU A 483 -5.05 -10.58 10.19
CA LEU A 483 -6.08 -10.64 9.14
C LEU A 483 -5.73 -9.77 7.92
N ALA A 484 -5.04 -8.64 8.12
CA ALA A 484 -4.70 -7.72 7.03
C ALA A 484 -3.84 -8.38 5.95
N ILE A 485 -2.97 -9.34 6.30
CA ILE A 485 -2.11 -10.03 5.33
C ILE A 485 -2.93 -10.79 4.27
N ALA A 486 -4.10 -11.29 4.64
CA ALA A 486 -4.95 -12.09 3.77
C ALA A 486 -5.75 -11.24 2.76
N THR A 487 -5.85 -9.92 2.98
CA THR A 487 -6.60 -9.01 2.09
C THR A 487 -6.04 -8.96 0.66
N GLN A 488 -4.83 -9.47 0.43
CA GLN A 488 -4.23 -9.58 -0.91
C GLN A 488 -4.98 -10.56 -1.84
N ASN A 489 -5.79 -11.47 -1.29
CA ASN A 489 -6.62 -12.40 -2.05
C ASN A 489 -8.03 -12.46 -1.46
N ASN A 490 -9.00 -11.87 -2.18
CA ASN A 490 -10.39 -11.74 -1.72
C ASN A 490 -11.07 -13.07 -1.39
N GLU A 491 -10.80 -14.13 -2.15
CA GLU A 491 -11.38 -15.47 -1.89
C GLU A 491 -10.78 -16.05 -0.61
N PHE A 492 -9.45 -16.04 -0.50
CA PHE A 492 -8.77 -16.55 0.68
C PHE A 492 -9.17 -15.79 1.94
N PHE A 493 -9.28 -14.46 1.85
CA PHE A 493 -9.71 -13.61 2.95
C PHE A 493 -11.15 -13.92 3.39
N ALA A 494 -12.10 -14.05 2.45
CA ALA A 494 -13.48 -14.38 2.78
C ALA A 494 -13.60 -15.73 3.50
N GLN A 495 -12.85 -16.73 3.04
CA GLN A 495 -12.81 -18.07 3.65
C GLN A 495 -12.17 -18.06 5.04
N LEU A 496 -11.10 -17.28 5.22
CA LEU A 496 -10.46 -17.09 6.51
C LEU A 496 -11.40 -16.39 7.51
N VAL A 497 -12.12 -15.36 7.06
CA VAL A 497 -13.16 -14.68 7.85
C VAL A 497 -14.29 -15.64 8.22
N ASN A 498 -14.72 -16.49 7.29
CA ASN A 498 -15.71 -17.55 7.57
C ASN A 498 -15.21 -18.55 8.61
N LEU A 499 -13.94 -18.98 8.51
CA LEU A 499 -13.32 -19.90 9.48
C LEU A 499 -13.29 -19.29 10.88
N VAL A 500 -12.86 -18.04 11.02
CA VAL A 500 -12.77 -17.37 12.33
C VAL A 500 -14.14 -17.05 12.91
N LEU A 501 -15.13 -16.69 12.09
CA LEU A 501 -16.52 -16.51 12.53
C LEU A 501 -17.12 -17.84 13.05
N THR A 502 -16.89 -18.92 12.33
CA THR A 502 -17.34 -20.26 12.74
C THR A 502 -16.68 -20.69 14.05
N HIS A 503 -15.40 -20.35 14.24
CA HIS A 503 -14.66 -20.67 15.47
C HIS A 503 -15.08 -19.82 16.66
N ALA A 504 -15.30 -18.52 16.46
CA ALA A 504 -15.78 -17.61 17.51
C ALA A 504 -17.17 -18.02 18.04
N GLY A 505 -18.01 -18.65 17.19
CA GLY A 505 -19.36 -19.07 17.55
C GLY A 505 -20.26 -17.89 17.92
N GLU A 506 -21.13 -18.08 18.91
CA GLU A 506 -22.06 -17.04 19.42
C GLU A 506 -21.43 -16.10 20.47
N GLN A 507 -20.10 -16.05 20.58
CA GLN A 507 -19.43 -15.17 21.54
C GLN A 507 -19.40 -13.73 21.02
N ASP A 508 -20.36 -12.92 21.47
CA ASP A 508 -20.57 -11.53 21.02
C ASP A 508 -19.29 -10.69 20.98
N ASN A 509 -18.43 -10.79 22.00
CA ASN A 509 -17.20 -10.00 22.10
C ASN A 509 -16.21 -10.28 20.94
N PHE A 510 -16.11 -11.53 20.48
CA PHE A 510 -15.21 -11.89 19.38
C PHE A 510 -15.80 -11.49 18.03
N VAL A 511 -17.11 -11.67 17.85
CA VAL A 511 -17.80 -11.23 16.63
C VAL A 511 -17.70 -9.72 16.45
N GLU A 512 -17.82 -8.95 17.53
CA GLU A 512 -17.62 -7.50 17.51
C GLU A 512 -16.18 -7.14 17.10
N MET A 513 -15.18 -7.78 17.71
CA MET A 513 -13.78 -7.55 17.35
C MET A 513 -13.47 -7.91 15.88
N ILE A 514 -14.02 -9.01 15.37
CA ILE A 514 -13.92 -9.41 13.96
C ILE A 514 -14.54 -8.33 13.07
N SER A 515 -15.74 -7.84 13.40
CA SER A 515 -16.43 -6.80 12.63
C SER A 515 -15.65 -5.49 12.57
N GLU A 516 -15.06 -5.08 13.70
CA GLU A 516 -14.22 -3.89 13.78
C GLU A 516 -12.96 -4.02 12.93
N CYS A 517 -12.22 -5.13 13.04
CA CYS A 517 -11.02 -5.37 12.24
C CYS A 517 -11.35 -5.47 10.75
N PHE A 518 -12.39 -6.23 10.37
CA PHE A 518 -12.84 -6.37 8.97
C PHE A 518 -13.05 -5.01 8.31
N THR A 519 -13.68 -4.08 9.04
CA THR A 519 -13.97 -2.75 8.49
C THR A 519 -12.73 -1.87 8.38
N SER A 520 -11.75 -2.05 9.27
CA SER A 520 -10.55 -1.22 9.26
C SER A 520 -9.51 -1.65 8.23
N ILE A 521 -9.47 -2.94 7.86
CA ILE A 521 -8.38 -3.51 7.05
C ILE A 521 -8.73 -3.67 5.57
N VAL A 522 -10.00 -3.83 5.22
CA VAL A 522 -10.38 -4.13 3.83
C VAL A 522 -10.49 -2.83 3.01
N PRO A 523 -9.79 -2.73 1.86
CA PRO A 523 -9.89 -1.58 0.97
C PRO A 523 -11.33 -1.32 0.48
N GLU A 524 -11.74 -0.05 0.38
CA GLU A 524 -13.11 0.34 -0.05
C GLU A 524 -13.50 -0.22 -1.43
N ASN A 525 -12.53 -0.45 -2.32
CA ASN A 525 -12.75 -0.96 -3.68
C ASN A 525 -12.95 -2.48 -3.76
N GLU A 526 -12.53 -3.24 -2.73
CA GLU A 526 -12.52 -4.71 -2.75
C GLU A 526 -13.50 -5.34 -1.76
N VAL A 527 -13.91 -4.57 -0.74
CA VAL A 527 -14.78 -5.04 0.34
C VAL A 527 -16.11 -5.61 -0.14
N ASP A 528 -16.66 -5.12 -1.26
CA ASP A 528 -17.95 -5.59 -1.75
C ASP A 528 -17.87 -7.02 -2.31
N ALA A 529 -16.75 -7.38 -2.97
CA ALA A 529 -16.52 -8.75 -3.44
C ALA A 529 -16.44 -9.73 -2.27
N VAL A 530 -15.73 -9.34 -1.21
CA VAL A 530 -15.61 -10.14 0.02
C VAL A 530 -16.97 -10.30 0.71
N ARG A 531 -17.77 -9.24 0.82
CA ARG A 531 -19.13 -9.31 1.39
C ARG A 531 -20.04 -10.26 0.61
N ILE A 532 -20.04 -10.16 -0.72
CA ILE A 532 -20.82 -11.07 -1.58
C ILE A 532 -20.40 -12.51 -1.31
N ARG A 533 -19.09 -12.78 -1.26
CA ARG A 533 -18.58 -14.12 -0.98
C ARG A 533 -18.95 -14.63 0.41
N LEU A 534 -18.91 -13.78 1.44
CA LEU A 534 -19.36 -14.14 2.79
C LEU A 534 -20.84 -14.53 2.84
N VAL A 535 -21.70 -13.85 2.07
CA VAL A 535 -23.11 -14.24 1.94
C VAL A 535 -23.24 -15.61 1.26
N GLU A 536 -22.44 -15.91 0.24
CA GLU A 536 -22.41 -17.25 -0.39
C GLU A 536 -21.93 -18.34 0.57
N LEU A 537 -21.09 -17.99 1.55
CA LEU A 537 -20.60 -18.86 2.62
C LEU A 537 -21.55 -18.95 3.83
N HIS A 538 -22.81 -18.51 3.69
CA HIS A 538 -23.84 -18.53 4.73
C HIS A 538 -23.54 -17.64 5.96
N GLN A 539 -22.80 -16.54 5.75
CA GLN A 539 -22.50 -15.55 6.78
C GLN A 539 -23.34 -14.26 6.62
N GLU A 540 -24.57 -14.37 6.10
CA GLU A 540 -25.47 -13.23 5.88
C GLU A 540 -25.76 -12.39 7.13
N ALA A 541 -25.86 -13.02 8.31
CA ALA A 541 -26.10 -12.32 9.57
C ALA A 541 -24.95 -11.36 9.93
N PHE A 542 -23.70 -11.79 9.72
CA PHE A 542 -22.52 -10.97 9.95
C PHE A 542 -22.49 -9.76 9.00
N VAL A 543 -22.72 -9.98 7.70
CA VAL A 543 -22.74 -8.92 6.68
C VAL A 543 -23.84 -7.91 6.96
N TYR A 544 -25.02 -8.35 7.42
CA TYR A 544 -26.10 -7.46 7.82
C TYR A 544 -25.75 -6.64 9.08
N ASN A 545 -25.15 -7.26 10.10
CA ASN A 545 -24.74 -6.55 11.31
C ASN A 545 -23.66 -5.50 11.00
N GLU A 546 -22.70 -5.83 10.13
CA GLU A 546 -21.71 -4.89 9.61
C GLU A 546 -22.40 -3.69 8.90
N PHE A 547 -23.38 -3.96 8.03
CA PHE A 547 -24.18 -2.93 7.37
C PHE A 547 -24.84 -1.97 8.36
N ILE A 548 -25.46 -2.48 9.43
CA ILE A 548 -26.12 -1.64 10.44
C ILE A 548 -25.12 -0.70 11.13
N ARG A 549 -23.95 -1.21 11.49
CA ARG A 549 -22.88 -0.42 12.11
C ARG A 549 -22.37 0.66 11.16
N LEU A 550 -22.09 0.31 9.91
CA LEU A 550 -21.65 1.24 8.87
C LEU A 550 -22.71 2.30 8.55
N LEU A 551 -23.98 1.90 8.46
CA LEU A 551 -25.10 2.81 8.31
C LEU A 551 -25.16 3.80 9.47
N GLY A 552 -24.96 3.34 10.70
CA GLY A 552 -24.88 4.17 11.91
C GLY A 552 -23.72 5.18 11.89
N ALA A 553 -22.57 4.79 11.33
CA ALA A 553 -21.38 5.64 11.24
C ALA A 553 -21.36 6.58 10.01
N ALA A 554 -22.09 6.27 8.94
CA ALA A 554 -22.01 7.00 7.67
C ALA A 554 -22.40 8.49 7.81
N LYS A 555 -21.59 9.41 7.26
CA LYS A 555 -21.93 10.85 7.26
C LYS A 555 -23.17 11.17 6.42
N ASN A 556 -23.28 10.54 5.24
CA ASN A 556 -24.42 10.70 4.33
C ASN A 556 -25.21 9.39 4.24
N LYS A 557 -26.24 9.26 5.08
CA LYS A 557 -27.06 8.03 5.17
C LYS A 557 -27.71 7.66 3.84
N PRO A 558 -28.35 8.60 3.09
CA PRO A 558 -28.90 8.26 1.79
C PRO A 558 -27.89 7.77 0.77
N TYR A 559 -26.74 8.43 0.65
CA TYR A 559 -25.70 8.00 -0.27
C TYR A 559 -25.21 6.59 0.07
N PHE A 560 -24.86 6.36 1.34
CA PHE A 560 -24.38 5.06 1.83
C PHE A 560 -25.39 3.95 1.56
N PHE A 561 -26.65 4.12 1.99
CA PHE A 561 -27.70 3.10 1.83
C PHE A 561 -27.87 2.68 0.37
N TRP A 562 -27.95 3.64 -0.55
CA TRP A 562 -28.16 3.32 -1.97
C TRP A 562 -26.92 2.77 -2.66
N SER A 563 -25.72 3.20 -2.24
CA SER A 563 -24.48 2.59 -2.71
C SER A 563 -24.40 1.12 -2.27
N TYR A 564 -24.64 0.85 -0.99
CA TYR A 564 -24.65 -0.50 -0.44
C TYR A 564 -25.74 -1.38 -1.05
N HIS A 565 -26.94 -0.83 -1.27
CA HIS A 565 -28.00 -1.53 -1.98
C HIS A 565 -27.59 -1.98 -3.38
N LYS A 566 -26.93 -1.09 -4.14
CA LYS A 566 -26.47 -1.40 -5.49
C LYS A 566 -25.37 -2.47 -5.47
N ALA A 567 -24.46 -2.40 -4.50
CA ALA A 567 -23.31 -3.30 -4.41
C ALA A 567 -23.65 -4.69 -3.84
N ILE A 568 -24.52 -4.77 -2.82
CA ILE A 568 -24.74 -6.01 -2.07
C ILE A 568 -26.15 -6.53 -2.26
N PHE A 569 -27.17 -5.76 -1.85
CA PHE A 569 -28.58 -6.21 -1.91
C PHE A 569 -29.03 -6.58 -3.34
N SER A 570 -28.59 -5.82 -4.35
CA SER A 570 -28.98 -6.09 -5.75
C SER A 570 -28.30 -7.33 -6.34
N ASN A 571 -27.17 -7.77 -5.78
CA ASN A 571 -26.36 -8.87 -6.29
C ASN A 571 -26.71 -10.22 -5.67
N ASN A 572 -27.33 -10.25 -4.48
CA ASN A 572 -27.74 -11.49 -3.84
C ASN A 572 -29.23 -11.45 -3.45
N LYS A 573 -30.04 -12.24 -4.16
CA LYS A 573 -31.50 -12.28 -4.01
C LYS A 573 -31.94 -12.82 -2.65
N ASP A 574 -31.26 -13.83 -2.13
CA ASP A 574 -31.62 -14.47 -0.86
C ASP A 574 -31.33 -13.52 0.31
N PHE A 575 -30.15 -12.89 0.31
CA PHE A 575 -29.81 -11.83 1.23
C PHE A 575 -30.83 -10.68 1.19
N SER A 576 -31.21 -10.24 -0.01
CA SER A 576 -32.21 -9.18 -0.15
C SER A 576 -33.58 -9.59 0.38
N ASN A 577 -34.03 -10.80 0.11
CA ASN A 577 -35.34 -11.27 0.60
C ASN A 577 -35.39 -11.31 2.13
N GLN A 578 -34.27 -11.66 2.77
CA GLN A 578 -34.19 -11.78 4.22
C GLN A 578 -33.97 -10.43 4.92
N TYR A 579 -33.07 -9.59 4.41
CA TYR A 579 -32.59 -8.41 5.15
C TYR A 579 -32.99 -7.06 4.57
N PHE A 580 -33.51 -6.95 3.35
CA PHE A 580 -33.81 -5.64 2.75
C PHE A 580 -34.89 -4.89 3.54
N SER A 581 -35.96 -5.57 3.95
CA SER A 581 -37.01 -4.97 4.78
C SER A 581 -36.47 -4.44 6.12
N LEU A 582 -35.61 -5.24 6.78
CA LEU A 582 -34.97 -4.86 8.05
C LEU A 582 -34.01 -3.67 7.86
N ALA A 583 -33.26 -3.66 6.75
CA ALA A 583 -32.38 -2.57 6.37
C ALA A 583 -33.14 -1.27 6.11
N VAL A 584 -34.28 -1.33 5.42
CA VAL A 584 -35.17 -0.17 5.22
C VAL A 584 -35.70 0.33 6.56
N LYS A 585 -36.15 -0.56 7.44
CA LYS A 585 -36.62 -0.21 8.79
C LYS A 585 -35.55 0.52 9.60
N ALA A 586 -34.30 0.08 9.54
CA ALA A 586 -33.17 0.76 10.18
C ALA A 586 -32.87 2.11 9.52
N TYR A 587 -32.83 2.14 8.18
CA TYR A 587 -32.55 3.34 7.39
C TYR A 587 -33.54 4.47 7.65
N LEU A 588 -34.83 4.17 7.72
CA LEU A 588 -35.88 5.16 8.00
C LEU A 588 -35.69 5.87 9.36
N LYS A 589 -35.05 5.23 10.35
CA LYS A 589 -34.78 5.85 11.65
C LYS A 589 -33.74 6.97 11.59
N TYR A 590 -32.90 6.99 10.56
CA TYR A 590 -31.81 7.96 10.41
C TYR A 590 -32.15 9.13 9.48
N LEU A 591 -33.32 9.12 8.83
CA LEU A 591 -33.70 10.16 7.88
C LEU A 591 -34.23 11.39 8.60
N SER A 592 -33.77 12.57 8.15
CA SER A 592 -34.38 13.83 8.56
C SER A 592 -35.75 14.03 7.89
N ALA A 593 -36.56 14.94 8.44
CA ALA A 593 -37.86 15.30 7.89
C ALA A 593 -37.77 15.79 6.42
N GLU A 594 -36.67 16.45 6.03
CA GLU A 594 -36.46 16.90 4.65
C GLU A 594 -36.13 15.75 3.70
N GLN A 595 -35.47 14.70 4.20
CA GLN A 595 -35.01 13.58 3.39
C GLN A 595 -36.07 12.48 3.25
N VAL A 596 -36.85 12.23 4.30
CA VAL A 596 -37.74 11.06 4.41
C VAL A 596 -38.67 10.93 3.22
N THR A 597 -39.29 12.02 2.79
CA THR A 597 -40.24 12.03 1.67
C THR A 597 -39.61 11.64 0.34
N LYS A 598 -38.44 12.21 0.03
CA LYS A 598 -37.70 11.90 -1.21
C LYS A 598 -37.22 10.45 -1.22
N GLN A 599 -36.73 9.96 -0.09
CA GLN A 599 -36.21 8.59 0.02
C GLN A 599 -37.34 7.55 0.00
N CYS A 600 -38.45 7.79 0.71
CA CYS A 600 -39.65 6.93 0.65
C CYS A 600 -40.21 6.84 -0.77
N THR A 601 -40.22 7.95 -1.52
CA THR A 601 -40.62 7.94 -2.94
C THR A 601 -39.74 7.01 -3.78
N LYS A 602 -38.42 6.99 -3.52
CA LYS A 602 -37.50 6.07 -4.19
C LYS A 602 -37.70 4.61 -3.73
N LEU A 603 -37.92 4.39 -2.44
CA LEU A 603 -38.17 3.05 -1.86
C LEU A 603 -39.42 2.37 -2.42
N LEU A 604 -40.43 3.12 -2.88
CA LEU A 604 -41.61 2.54 -3.53
C LEU A 604 -41.27 1.72 -4.78
N SER A 605 -40.21 2.07 -5.51
CA SER A 605 -39.75 1.25 -6.65
C SER A 605 -39.24 -0.13 -6.24
N TYR A 606 -38.99 -0.34 -4.95
CA TYR A 606 -38.54 -1.60 -4.35
C TYR A 606 -39.60 -2.19 -3.39
N ALA A 607 -40.87 -1.78 -3.48
CA ALA A 607 -41.93 -2.19 -2.57
C ALA A 607 -42.11 -3.73 -2.50
N SER A 608 -41.80 -4.46 -3.58
CA SER A 608 -41.86 -5.93 -3.61
C SER A 608 -40.84 -6.60 -2.69
N LEU A 609 -39.73 -5.92 -2.36
CA LEU A 609 -38.68 -6.43 -1.48
C LEU A 609 -38.92 -6.04 0.00
N ILE A 610 -39.86 -5.12 0.26
CA ILE A 610 -40.23 -4.73 1.63
C ILE A 610 -41.28 -5.72 2.13
N THR A 611 -40.82 -6.74 2.84
CA THR A 611 -41.66 -7.84 3.33
C THR A 611 -42.50 -7.45 4.54
N GLU A 612 -42.02 -6.56 5.42
CA GLU A 612 -42.78 -6.08 6.57
C GLU A 612 -43.82 -5.02 6.16
N ASP A 613 -45.11 -5.36 6.22
CA ASP A 613 -46.19 -4.43 5.88
C ASP A 613 -46.20 -3.17 6.76
N VAL A 614 -45.74 -3.27 8.02
CA VAL A 614 -45.60 -2.10 8.92
C VAL A 614 -44.59 -1.09 8.37
N VAL A 615 -43.50 -1.57 7.77
CA VAL A 615 -42.47 -0.72 7.15
C VAL A 615 -43.01 -0.12 5.86
N LEU A 616 -43.64 -0.93 5.01
CA LEU A 616 -44.23 -0.48 3.76
C LEU A 616 -45.36 0.55 3.99
N THR A 617 -46.17 0.37 5.03
CA THR A 617 -47.20 1.33 5.47
C THR A 617 -46.60 2.69 5.78
N LYS A 618 -45.49 2.74 6.53
CA LYS A 618 -44.79 3.99 6.83
C LYS A 618 -44.22 4.66 5.58
N VAL A 619 -43.66 3.86 4.66
CA VAL A 619 -43.16 4.39 3.37
C VAL A 619 -44.31 5.01 2.58
N ILE A 620 -45.45 4.32 2.45
CA ILE A 620 -46.62 4.81 1.73
C ILE A 620 -47.17 6.09 2.36
N GLN A 621 -47.35 6.12 3.69
CA GLN A 621 -47.83 7.32 4.41
C GLN A 621 -46.97 8.55 4.12
N GLN A 622 -45.65 8.39 4.11
CA GLN A 622 -44.73 9.50 3.81
C GLN A 622 -44.83 9.97 2.36
N VAL A 623 -45.16 9.07 1.43
CA VAL A 623 -45.39 9.46 0.04
C VAL A 623 -46.77 10.11 -0.15
N GLU A 624 -47.79 9.66 0.58
CA GLU A 624 -49.14 10.23 0.55
C GLU A 624 -49.17 11.71 0.96
N GLN A 625 -48.29 12.14 1.86
CA GLN A 625 -48.13 13.56 2.22
C GLN A 625 -47.72 14.47 1.05
N THR A 626 -47.25 13.90 -0.07
CA THR A 626 -46.90 14.66 -1.29
C THR A 626 -47.98 14.65 -2.35
N VAL A 627 -49.09 13.94 -2.11
CA VAL A 627 -50.19 13.83 -3.06
C VAL A 627 -51.13 15.01 -2.81
N PRO A 628 -51.25 15.97 -3.74
CA PRO A 628 -52.21 17.05 -3.58
C PRO A 628 -53.64 16.52 -3.69
N LEU A 629 -54.58 17.09 -2.93
CA LEU A 629 -56.01 16.80 -3.04
C LEU A 629 -56.68 17.78 -4.01
N SER A 630 -56.17 17.84 -5.23
CA SER A 630 -56.73 18.60 -6.35
C SER A 630 -56.62 17.80 -7.65
N SER A 631 -57.32 18.26 -8.70
CA SER A 631 -57.34 17.59 -10.01
C SER A 631 -55.90 17.35 -10.53
N PRO A 632 -55.44 16.09 -10.58
CA PRO A 632 -54.03 15.79 -10.77
C PRO A 632 -53.61 15.85 -12.24
N ASP A 633 -52.35 16.18 -12.48
CA ASP A 633 -51.75 15.94 -13.80
C ASP A 633 -51.56 14.43 -14.07
N SER A 634 -51.26 14.09 -15.32
CA SER A 634 -51.10 12.68 -15.74
C SER A 634 -49.98 11.90 -15.02
N LYS A 635 -49.02 12.59 -14.37
CA LYS A 635 -47.92 11.98 -13.63
C LYS A 635 -48.35 11.69 -12.19
N VAL A 636 -49.02 12.64 -11.54
CA VAL A 636 -49.60 12.49 -10.20
C VAL A 636 -50.70 11.43 -10.21
N GLU A 637 -51.57 11.42 -11.22
CA GLU A 637 -52.61 10.39 -11.39
C GLU A 637 -52.01 8.98 -11.45
N ARG A 638 -50.96 8.77 -12.26
CA ARG A 638 -50.26 7.48 -12.35
C ARG A 638 -49.70 7.03 -11.00
N LYS A 639 -49.15 7.97 -10.23
CA LYS A 639 -48.63 7.71 -8.87
C LYS A 639 -49.76 7.27 -7.92
N ILE A 640 -50.89 7.99 -7.90
CA ILE A 640 -52.07 7.65 -7.08
C ILE A 640 -52.59 6.26 -7.44
N ARG A 641 -52.76 5.96 -8.73
CA ARG A 641 -53.22 4.63 -9.19
C ARG A 641 -52.24 3.51 -8.80
N HIS A 642 -50.93 3.76 -8.87
CA HIS A 642 -49.92 2.79 -8.44
C HIS A 642 -49.99 2.52 -6.93
N LEU A 643 -50.07 3.58 -6.10
CA LEU A 643 -50.24 3.45 -4.65
C LEU A 643 -51.52 2.68 -4.30
N SER A 644 -52.65 3.00 -4.95
CA SER A 644 -53.92 2.32 -4.72
C SER A 644 -53.84 0.82 -5.03
N LYS A 645 -53.23 0.45 -6.17
CA LYS A 645 -52.99 -0.95 -6.53
C LYS A 645 -52.12 -1.67 -5.50
N LEU A 646 -51.04 -1.03 -5.06
CA LEU A 646 -50.11 -1.58 -4.08
C LEU A 646 -50.80 -1.80 -2.72
N LYS A 647 -51.55 -0.81 -2.24
CA LYS A 647 -52.32 -0.90 -0.99
C LYS A 647 -53.35 -2.02 -1.02
N LYS A 648 -54.10 -2.14 -2.12
CA LYS A 648 -55.08 -3.24 -2.31
C LYS A 648 -54.40 -4.60 -2.36
N ALA A 649 -53.28 -4.73 -3.08
CA ALA A 649 -52.56 -6.00 -3.21
C ALA A 649 -51.97 -6.50 -1.88
N ARG A 650 -51.60 -5.59 -0.98
CA ARG A 650 -50.96 -5.90 0.32
C ARG A 650 -51.87 -5.69 1.53
N ASN A 651 -53.15 -5.37 1.31
CA ASN A 651 -54.11 -5.02 2.37
C ASN A 651 -53.60 -3.94 3.34
N ILE A 652 -52.94 -2.91 2.80
CA ILE A 652 -52.34 -1.81 3.59
C ILE A 652 -53.36 -0.69 3.78
N SER A 653 -53.55 -0.29 5.03
CA SER A 653 -54.33 0.88 5.41
C SER A 653 -53.42 1.98 5.94
N THR A 654 -53.69 3.23 5.55
CA THR A 654 -52.98 4.42 6.02
C THR A 654 -53.97 5.41 6.64
N SER A 655 -53.45 6.32 7.47
CA SER A 655 -54.26 7.35 8.13
C SER A 655 -53.47 8.66 8.12
N PRO A 656 -53.92 9.70 7.41
CA PRO A 656 -55.07 9.71 6.50
C PRO A 656 -54.83 8.91 5.22
N ASP A 657 -55.90 8.31 4.67
CA ASP A 657 -55.86 7.62 3.36
C ASP A 657 -56.05 8.61 2.19
N ILE A 658 -55.00 9.40 1.92
CA ILE A 658 -54.99 10.39 0.85
C ILE A 658 -55.19 9.74 -0.52
N THR A 659 -54.63 8.55 -0.72
CA THR A 659 -54.76 7.80 -1.99
C THR A 659 -56.21 7.44 -2.27
N HIS A 660 -56.97 6.98 -1.26
CA HIS A 660 -58.38 6.64 -1.40
C HIS A 660 -59.23 7.88 -1.71
N LEU A 661 -59.02 8.97 -0.97
CA LEU A 661 -59.71 10.24 -1.21
C LEU A 661 -59.47 10.74 -2.64
N ALA A 662 -58.20 10.79 -3.09
CA ALA A 662 -57.88 11.23 -4.44
C ALA A 662 -58.46 10.30 -5.52
N MET A 663 -58.42 8.97 -5.31
CA MET A 663 -59.04 7.99 -6.22
C MET A 663 -60.54 8.21 -6.38
N TRP A 664 -61.22 8.50 -5.26
CA TRP A 664 -62.65 8.75 -5.27
C TRP A 664 -62.98 10.08 -5.96
N ALA A 665 -62.25 11.16 -5.66
CA ALA A 665 -62.41 12.44 -6.36
C ALA A 665 -62.23 12.35 -7.88
N MET A 666 -61.19 11.67 -8.35
CA MET A 666 -60.97 11.41 -9.79
C MET A 666 -62.12 10.60 -10.42
N LYS A 667 -62.69 9.63 -9.67
CA LYS A 667 -63.86 8.86 -10.11
C LYS A 667 -65.07 9.77 -10.28
N ILE A 668 -65.34 10.67 -9.34
CA ILE A 668 -66.43 11.64 -9.45
C ILE A 668 -66.23 12.55 -10.66
N GLU A 669 -65.04 13.12 -10.84
CA GLU A 669 -64.73 14.06 -11.92
C GLU A 669 -64.84 13.44 -13.32
N SER A 670 -64.55 12.14 -13.46
CA SER A 670 -64.63 11.40 -14.72
C SER A 670 -65.99 10.74 -14.99
N THR A 671 -66.90 10.71 -14.01
CA THR A 671 -68.21 10.07 -14.15
C THR A 671 -69.21 11.04 -14.80
N THR A 672 -69.94 10.57 -15.83
CA THR A 672 -71.03 11.34 -16.43
C THR A 672 -72.27 11.33 -15.53
N PRO A 673 -73.04 12.44 -15.46
CA PRO A 673 -74.23 12.56 -14.59
C PRO A 673 -75.46 11.82 -15.14
N GLU A 674 -75.30 10.55 -15.53
CA GLU A 674 -76.37 9.64 -15.95
C GLU A 674 -76.83 8.73 -14.79
N ILE A 675 -76.02 8.63 -13.74
CA ILE A 675 -76.28 7.84 -12.52
C ILE A 675 -76.62 8.81 -11.38
N SER A 676 -77.55 8.43 -10.51
CA SER A 676 -77.92 9.22 -9.32
C SER A 676 -76.77 9.26 -8.29
N LEU A 677 -76.68 10.34 -7.50
CA LEU A 677 -75.68 10.41 -6.43
C LEU A 677 -75.93 9.34 -5.37
N SER A 678 -77.20 9.00 -5.11
CA SER A 678 -77.55 7.93 -4.17
C SER A 678 -76.87 6.59 -4.52
N GLN A 679 -76.93 6.19 -5.80
CA GLN A 679 -76.26 4.98 -6.29
C GLN A 679 -74.73 5.06 -6.23
N LEU A 680 -74.16 6.26 -6.40
CA LEU A 680 -72.71 6.46 -6.37
C LEU A 680 -72.14 6.27 -4.96
N PHE A 681 -72.81 6.83 -3.94
CA PHE A 681 -72.40 6.76 -2.54
C PHE A 681 -72.78 5.44 -1.84
N GLU A 682 -73.68 4.63 -2.40
CA GLU A 682 -73.92 3.25 -1.95
C GLU A 682 -72.72 2.34 -2.19
N SER A 683 -71.94 2.62 -3.25
CA SER A 683 -70.80 1.77 -3.62
C SER A 683 -69.54 2.01 -2.79
N GLU A 684 -69.22 3.26 -2.48
CA GLU A 684 -67.97 3.67 -1.84
C GLU A 684 -68.11 5.11 -1.30
N GLN A 685 -67.64 5.38 -0.07
CA GLN A 685 -67.74 6.70 0.57
C GLN A 685 -66.34 7.23 0.92
N PRO A 686 -66.10 8.55 0.82
CA PRO A 686 -64.84 9.13 1.22
C PRO A 686 -64.61 8.98 2.73
N GLN A 687 -63.37 8.68 3.13
CA GLN A 687 -63.00 8.50 4.53
C GLN A 687 -62.03 9.59 4.96
N PHE A 688 -62.39 10.30 6.03
CA PHE A 688 -61.65 11.47 6.54
C PHE A 688 -60.87 11.18 7.83
N VAL A 689 -60.70 9.90 8.19
CA VAL A 689 -59.97 9.53 9.41
C VAL A 689 -58.54 10.04 9.33
N GLY A 690 -58.14 10.87 10.30
CA GLY A 690 -56.78 11.40 10.41
C GLY A 690 -56.41 12.54 9.44
N ILE A 691 -57.37 13.07 8.67
CA ILE A 691 -57.12 14.20 7.78
C ILE A 691 -56.99 15.50 8.58
N ASP A 692 -56.14 16.42 8.13
CA ASP A 692 -56.10 17.78 8.68
C ASP A 692 -57.09 18.72 7.96
N ILE A 693 -57.35 19.88 8.58
CA ILE A 693 -58.35 20.84 8.10
C ILE A 693 -57.99 21.45 6.74
N TYR A 694 -56.69 21.60 6.43
CA TYR A 694 -56.25 22.20 5.17
C TYR A 694 -56.41 21.23 4.01
N LEU A 695 -55.98 19.97 4.19
CA LEU A 695 -56.20 18.91 3.21
C LEU A 695 -57.69 18.62 2.99
N TYR A 696 -58.49 18.71 4.06
CA TYR A 696 -59.95 18.62 3.95
C TYR A 696 -60.54 19.75 3.11
N GLN A 697 -60.09 20.99 3.33
CA GLN A 697 -60.51 22.13 2.52
C GLN A 697 -60.13 21.94 1.03
N GLU A 698 -58.88 21.58 0.72
CA GLU A 698 -58.43 21.31 -0.65
C GLU A 698 -59.32 20.26 -1.34
N TYR A 699 -59.63 19.18 -0.60
CA TYR A 699 -60.49 18.13 -1.10
C TYR A 699 -61.91 18.60 -1.42
N LEU A 700 -62.52 19.42 -0.54
CA LEU A 700 -63.84 19.98 -0.76
C LEU A 700 -63.86 20.92 -1.98
N GLU A 701 -62.84 21.76 -2.12
CA GLU A 701 -62.67 22.64 -3.29
C GLU A 701 -62.57 21.84 -4.60
N TRP A 702 -61.91 20.68 -4.58
CA TRP A 702 -61.83 19.81 -5.74
C TRP A 702 -63.17 19.14 -6.08
N ILE A 703 -63.88 18.59 -5.08
CA ILE A 703 -64.96 17.65 -5.35
C ILE A 703 -66.35 18.28 -5.46
N LEU A 704 -66.63 19.36 -4.72
CA LEU A 704 -67.95 20.01 -4.71
C LEU A 704 -68.40 20.50 -6.10
N PRO A 705 -67.55 21.13 -6.94
CA PRO A 705 -67.92 21.51 -8.31
C PRO A 705 -68.44 20.33 -9.13
N SER A 706 -67.77 19.19 -9.04
CA SER A 706 -68.12 17.97 -9.78
C SER A 706 -69.40 17.35 -9.24
N LEU A 707 -69.56 17.27 -7.92
CA LEU A 707 -70.79 16.77 -7.29
C LEU A 707 -72.03 17.59 -7.66
N PHE A 708 -71.92 18.92 -7.76
CA PHE A 708 -73.04 19.77 -8.17
C PHE A 708 -73.39 19.64 -9.66
N ASN A 709 -72.49 19.17 -10.52
CA ASN A 709 -72.82 18.86 -11.92
C ASN A 709 -73.80 17.69 -12.06
N PHE A 710 -73.93 16.82 -11.04
CA PHE A 710 -74.90 15.73 -11.00
C PHE A 710 -76.34 16.20 -10.74
N LYS A 711 -76.55 17.49 -10.48
CA LYS A 711 -77.87 18.06 -10.15
C LYS A 711 -78.56 17.33 -8.99
N PRO A 712 -77.97 17.38 -7.78
CA PRO A 712 -78.52 16.65 -6.64
C PRO A 712 -80.01 16.94 -6.45
N SER A 713 -80.81 15.89 -6.24
CA SER A 713 -82.18 16.03 -5.77
C SER A 713 -82.22 16.63 -4.35
N THR A 714 -83.41 17.02 -3.91
CA THR A 714 -83.64 17.47 -2.53
C THR A 714 -83.11 16.46 -1.50
N GLU A 715 -83.36 15.16 -1.66
CA GLU A 715 -82.88 14.13 -0.74
C GLU A 715 -81.36 13.93 -0.84
N GLU A 716 -80.79 14.02 -2.05
CA GLU A 716 -79.37 13.80 -2.30
C GLU A 716 -78.47 14.88 -1.68
N HIS A 717 -78.96 16.11 -1.51
CA HIS A 717 -78.25 17.13 -0.72
C HIS A 717 -77.96 16.66 0.72
N GLY A 718 -78.87 15.91 1.33
CA GLY A 718 -78.65 15.32 2.65
C GLY A 718 -77.62 14.20 2.65
N ILE A 719 -77.59 13.39 1.59
CA ILE A 719 -76.58 12.34 1.39
C ILE A 719 -75.20 12.96 1.25
N LEU A 720 -75.05 14.00 0.41
CA LEU A 720 -73.80 14.72 0.21
C LEU A 720 -73.24 15.29 1.50
N LEU A 721 -74.07 16.01 2.26
CA LEU A 721 -73.64 16.62 3.52
C LEU A 721 -73.27 15.56 4.57
N ASN A 722 -73.99 14.45 4.64
CA ASN A 722 -73.65 13.37 5.55
C ASN A 722 -72.35 12.66 5.15
N ALA A 723 -72.15 12.40 3.85
CA ALA A 723 -70.99 11.65 3.37
C ALA A 723 -69.70 12.48 3.38
N LEU A 724 -69.78 13.81 3.27
CA LEU A 724 -68.62 14.70 3.38
C LEU A 724 -68.33 15.13 4.82
N ARG A 725 -69.19 14.80 5.78
CA ARG A 725 -69.06 15.25 7.18
C ARG A 725 -67.98 14.48 7.93
N VAL A 726 -67.17 15.23 8.69
CA VAL A 726 -66.33 14.69 9.77
C VAL A 726 -67.10 14.86 11.08
N VAL A 727 -67.39 13.76 11.77
CA VAL A 727 -68.24 13.75 12.97
C VAL A 727 -67.45 14.27 14.18
N ASP A 728 -68.12 15.02 15.07
CA ASP A 728 -67.61 15.52 16.36
C ASP A 728 -66.48 16.59 16.32
N GLU A 729 -66.23 17.23 15.18
CA GLU A 729 -65.26 18.32 15.06
C GLU A 729 -65.85 19.61 14.45
N ILE A 730 -66.14 20.60 15.31
CA ILE A 730 -66.81 21.87 14.93
C ILE A 730 -66.06 22.61 13.80
N GLY A 731 -64.73 22.51 13.76
CA GLY A 731 -63.90 23.15 12.72
C GLY A 731 -64.20 22.62 11.32
N PHE A 732 -64.25 21.29 11.16
CA PHE A 732 -64.55 20.62 9.90
C PHE A 732 -66.00 20.85 9.46
N GLU A 733 -66.95 20.87 10.40
CA GLU A 733 -68.34 21.20 10.08
C GLU A 733 -68.48 22.62 9.53
N ARG A 734 -67.79 23.60 10.12
CA ARG A 734 -67.82 24.98 9.63
C ARG A 734 -67.19 25.09 8.24
N GLU A 735 -66.07 24.41 7.99
CA GLU A 735 -65.41 24.41 6.70
C GLU A 735 -66.28 23.76 5.61
N LEU A 736 -66.93 22.63 5.92
CA LEU A 736 -67.88 22.00 5.02
C LEU A 736 -68.99 22.97 4.62
N ILE A 737 -69.61 23.64 5.59
CA ILE A 737 -70.71 24.60 5.34
C ILE A 737 -70.24 25.73 4.44
N LEU A 738 -69.13 26.37 4.80
CA LEU A 738 -68.55 27.49 4.07
C LEU A 738 -68.22 27.09 2.63
N SER A 739 -67.50 26.00 2.45
CA SER A 739 -67.13 25.45 1.15
C SER A 739 -68.38 25.06 0.34
N TYR A 740 -69.39 24.45 0.96
CA TYR A 740 -70.64 24.04 0.29
C TYR A 740 -71.43 25.24 -0.24
N VAL A 741 -71.67 26.26 0.59
CA VAL A 741 -72.42 27.48 0.20
C VAL A 741 -71.64 28.30 -0.82
N THR A 742 -70.32 28.40 -0.67
CA THR A 742 -69.44 29.09 -1.62
C THR A 742 -69.51 28.45 -3.00
N HIS A 743 -69.39 27.12 -3.09
CA HIS A 743 -69.47 26.40 -4.35
C HIS A 743 -70.89 26.38 -4.92
N LEU A 744 -71.93 26.31 -4.09
CA LEU A 744 -73.32 26.45 -4.53
C LEU A 744 -73.56 27.81 -5.19
N THR A 745 -73.04 28.89 -4.58
CA THR A 745 -73.07 30.25 -5.14
C THR A 745 -72.29 30.34 -6.45
N TRP A 746 -71.14 29.68 -6.52
CA TRP A 746 -70.32 29.64 -7.73
C TRP A 746 -71.04 28.91 -8.88
N VAL A 747 -71.63 27.74 -8.66
CA VAL A 747 -72.39 27.01 -9.69
C VAL A 747 -73.58 27.84 -10.17
N LEU A 748 -74.29 28.51 -9.25
CA LEU A 748 -75.40 29.42 -9.55
C LEU A 748 -74.97 30.58 -10.47
N LYS A 749 -73.76 31.10 -10.30
CA LYS A 749 -73.18 32.15 -11.17
C LYS A 749 -72.68 31.60 -12.51
N LYS A 750 -72.02 30.44 -12.51
CA LYS A 750 -71.36 29.85 -13.69
C LYS A 750 -72.35 29.27 -14.71
N ASN A 751 -73.38 28.55 -14.25
CA ASN A 751 -74.42 27.98 -15.11
C ASN A 751 -75.79 28.28 -14.53
N ARG A 752 -76.43 29.37 -14.98
CA ARG A 752 -77.71 29.85 -14.43
C ARG A 752 -78.82 28.80 -14.42
N LYS A 753 -78.88 27.89 -15.41
CA LYS A 753 -79.94 26.88 -15.48
C LYS A 753 -79.71 25.76 -14.47
N VAL A 754 -78.53 25.14 -14.52
CA VAL A 754 -78.15 24.02 -13.64
C VAL A 754 -78.01 24.50 -12.20
N GLY A 755 -77.33 25.62 -11.98
CA GLY A 755 -77.13 26.17 -10.64
C GLY A 755 -78.43 26.63 -9.98
N ARG A 756 -79.42 27.14 -10.74
CA ARG A 756 -80.75 27.43 -10.19
C ARG A 756 -81.47 26.17 -9.75
N GLU A 757 -81.38 25.09 -10.52
CA GLU A 757 -81.96 23.79 -10.18
C GLU A 757 -81.35 23.23 -8.88
N VAL A 758 -80.01 23.14 -8.81
CA VAL A 758 -79.27 22.68 -7.63
C VAL A 758 -79.58 23.55 -6.41
N PHE A 759 -79.56 24.87 -6.58
CA PHE A 759 -79.87 25.82 -5.50
C PHE A 759 -81.29 25.64 -4.96
N MET A 760 -82.28 25.48 -5.85
CA MET A 760 -83.67 25.29 -5.43
C MET A 760 -83.86 23.98 -4.66
N ASN A 761 -83.26 22.88 -5.12
CA ASN A 761 -83.31 21.59 -4.43
C ASN A 761 -82.62 21.67 -3.06
N PHE A 762 -81.46 22.33 -2.97
CA PHE A 762 -80.79 22.59 -1.69
C PHE A 762 -81.66 23.40 -0.73
N MET A 763 -82.29 24.48 -1.20
CA MET A 763 -83.12 25.33 -0.33
C MET A 763 -84.34 24.57 0.21
N ILE A 764 -84.95 23.71 -0.61
CA ILE A 764 -86.04 22.82 -0.15
C ILE A 764 -85.50 21.85 0.90
N TYR A 765 -84.34 21.22 0.66
CA TYR A 765 -83.69 20.34 1.63
C TYR A 765 -83.41 21.05 2.96
N TYR A 766 -82.74 22.19 2.91
CA TYR A 766 -82.34 22.98 4.08
C TYR A 766 -83.54 23.38 4.95
N LEU A 767 -84.62 23.85 4.32
CA LEU A 767 -85.79 24.34 5.05
C LEU A 767 -86.70 23.22 5.58
N VAL A 768 -86.87 22.15 4.79
CA VAL A 768 -87.88 21.12 5.02
C VAL A 768 -87.31 19.84 5.64
N PHE A 769 -86.16 19.37 5.14
CA PHE A 769 -85.66 18.02 5.40
C PHE A 769 -84.41 17.97 6.29
N MET A 770 -83.70 19.08 6.49
CA MET A 770 -82.53 19.10 7.37
C MET A 770 -82.95 18.82 8.83
N PRO A 771 -82.39 17.79 9.50
CA PRO A 771 -82.77 17.43 10.86
C PRO A 771 -82.46 18.55 11.87
N LYS A 772 -83.34 18.76 12.85
CA LYS A 772 -83.27 19.87 13.84
C LYS A 772 -83.00 19.39 15.27
N ASP A 773 -82.50 18.17 15.37
CA ASP A 773 -82.28 17.42 16.60
C ASP A 773 -81.14 18.05 17.42
N SER A 774 -81.08 17.79 18.73
CA SER A 774 -80.13 18.42 19.67
C SER A 774 -78.65 18.31 19.26
N GLN A 775 -78.26 17.29 18.47
CA GLN A 775 -76.91 17.13 17.92
C GLN A 775 -76.63 17.94 16.64
N ARG A 776 -77.65 18.48 15.96
CA ARG A 776 -77.52 19.22 14.69
C ARG A 776 -77.99 20.68 14.74
N VAL A 777 -78.40 21.17 15.91
CA VAL A 777 -78.82 22.58 16.11
C VAL A 777 -77.70 23.57 15.77
N SER A 778 -76.45 23.25 16.13
CA SER A 778 -75.26 24.03 15.76
C SER A 778 -75.06 24.08 14.25
N PHE A 779 -75.13 22.92 13.58
CA PHE A 779 -74.97 22.76 12.14
C PHE A 779 -76.02 23.56 11.34
N HIS A 780 -77.29 23.51 11.73
CA HIS A 780 -78.36 24.33 11.11
C HIS A 780 -78.16 25.83 11.36
N ARG A 781 -77.70 26.22 12.57
CA ARG A 781 -77.42 27.62 12.93
C ARG A 781 -76.25 28.19 12.13
N PHE A 782 -75.21 27.40 11.86
CA PHE A 782 -74.08 27.85 11.04
C PHE A 782 -74.48 28.10 9.59
N PHE A 783 -75.23 27.18 8.98
CA PHE A 783 -75.79 27.40 7.64
C PHE A 783 -76.64 28.66 7.54
N TRP A 784 -77.36 29.05 8.61
CA TRP A 784 -78.29 30.17 8.57
C TRP A 784 -77.61 31.48 8.14
N GLY A 785 -76.44 31.80 8.73
CA GLY A 785 -75.68 33.00 8.38
C GLY A 785 -75.25 33.01 6.91
N ASP A 786 -74.61 31.92 6.47
CA ASP A 786 -74.07 31.81 5.11
C ASP A 786 -75.17 31.76 4.04
N VAL A 787 -76.29 31.10 4.32
CA VAL A 787 -77.47 31.06 3.44
C VAL A 787 -78.15 32.43 3.36
N VAL A 788 -78.28 33.15 4.48
CA VAL A 788 -78.79 34.53 4.48
C VAL A 788 -77.88 35.41 3.63
N ASP A 789 -76.57 35.37 3.84
CA ASP A 789 -75.62 36.22 3.11
C ASP A 789 -75.57 35.87 1.62
N MET A 790 -75.70 34.59 1.26
CA MET A 790 -75.89 34.15 -0.12
C MET A 790 -77.16 34.75 -0.74
N LEU A 791 -78.31 34.63 -0.06
CA LEU A 791 -79.62 35.11 -0.53
C LEU A 791 -79.70 36.63 -0.64
N VAL A 792 -79.05 37.38 0.26
CA VAL A 792 -78.96 38.85 0.21
C VAL A 792 -78.38 39.32 -1.12
N ASN A 793 -77.40 38.57 -1.66
CA ASN A 793 -76.70 38.86 -2.91
C ASN A 793 -77.43 38.35 -4.17
N LEU A 794 -78.60 37.71 -4.05
CA LEU A 794 -79.39 37.20 -5.17
C LEU A 794 -80.62 38.09 -5.48
N PRO A 795 -81.14 38.05 -6.73
CA PRO A 795 -82.36 38.78 -7.08
C PRO A 795 -83.54 38.38 -6.21
N LYS A 796 -84.39 39.34 -5.83
CA LYS A 796 -85.60 39.11 -5.00
C LYS A 796 -86.56 38.06 -5.56
N SER A 797 -86.50 37.76 -6.86
CA SER A 797 -87.29 36.69 -7.48
C SER A 797 -87.00 35.32 -6.87
N TYR A 798 -85.77 35.06 -6.41
CA TYR A 798 -85.39 33.77 -5.82
C TYR A 798 -86.14 33.47 -4.51
N LEU A 799 -86.34 34.47 -3.64
CA LEU A 799 -87.13 34.29 -2.40
C LEU A 799 -88.59 33.92 -2.73
N LYS A 800 -89.17 34.54 -3.76
CA LYS A 800 -90.53 34.24 -4.22
C LYS A 800 -90.63 32.83 -4.79
N GLU A 801 -89.62 32.39 -5.51
CA GLU A 801 -89.54 31.05 -6.09
C GLU A 801 -89.37 29.96 -5.02
N ILE A 802 -88.49 30.17 -4.04
CA ILE A 802 -88.34 29.26 -2.88
C ILE A 802 -89.69 29.12 -2.17
N GLY A 803 -90.35 30.24 -1.87
CA GLY A 803 -91.67 30.22 -1.22
C GLY A 803 -92.78 29.52 -2.03
N ALA A 804 -92.65 29.47 -3.35
CA ALA A 804 -93.59 28.78 -4.24
C ALA A 804 -93.28 27.27 -4.38
N ALA A 805 -92.03 26.86 -4.20
CA ALA A 805 -91.58 25.47 -4.32
C ALA A 805 -91.76 24.64 -3.04
N LEU A 806 -92.07 25.28 -1.91
CA LEU A 806 -92.29 24.59 -0.63
C LEU A 806 -93.70 23.95 -0.55
N PRO A 807 -93.88 22.81 0.15
CA PRO A 807 -95.19 22.17 0.36
C PRO A 807 -96.21 23.09 1.09
N GLN A 808 -97.47 22.69 1.29
CA GLN A 808 -98.58 23.52 1.85
C GLN A 808 -98.17 24.50 3.00
N LYS A 809 -98.69 25.75 3.02
CA LYS A 809 -98.32 26.85 3.95
C LYS A 809 -98.63 26.63 5.46
N THR A 810 -98.22 25.51 6.05
CA THR A 810 -98.43 25.13 7.46
C THR A 810 -97.24 24.32 7.99
N GLY A 811 -96.89 24.49 9.27
CA GLY A 811 -95.78 23.76 9.94
C GLY A 811 -94.54 24.60 10.26
N ASP A 812 -93.54 24.00 10.92
CA ASP A 812 -92.36 24.70 11.45
C ASP A 812 -91.36 25.18 10.38
N TRP A 813 -91.31 24.52 9.22
CA TRP A 813 -90.51 25.00 8.09
C TRP A 813 -91.08 26.32 7.51
N PHE A 814 -92.40 26.54 7.55
CA PHE A 814 -93.03 27.78 7.06
C PHE A 814 -92.68 28.97 7.96
N LYS A 815 -92.58 28.73 9.28
CA LYS A 815 -92.06 29.73 10.24
C LYS A 815 -90.59 30.05 9.95
N ASN A 816 -89.76 29.05 9.67
CA ASN A 816 -88.35 29.24 9.34
C ASN A 816 -88.16 29.98 8.01
N PHE A 817 -88.93 29.66 6.97
CA PHE A 817 -88.91 30.41 5.72
C PHE A 817 -89.34 31.86 5.93
N LYS A 818 -90.34 32.13 6.77
CA LYS A 818 -90.76 33.50 7.10
C LYS A 818 -89.70 34.28 7.89
N ALA A 819 -88.99 33.62 8.81
CA ALA A 819 -87.86 34.21 9.53
C ALA A 819 -86.69 34.52 8.57
N LEU A 820 -86.34 33.58 7.68
CA LEU A 820 -85.31 33.75 6.65
C LEU A 820 -85.67 34.89 5.70
N GLN A 821 -86.92 34.92 5.21
CA GLN A 821 -87.44 35.96 4.34
C GLN A 821 -87.30 37.34 5.00
N LYS A 822 -87.74 37.47 6.25
CA LYS A 822 -87.64 38.72 7.01
C LYS A 822 -86.20 39.17 7.18
N GLU A 823 -85.30 38.27 7.58
CA GLU A 823 -83.90 38.61 7.83
C GLU A 823 -83.13 39.01 6.56
N VAL A 824 -83.40 38.34 5.42
CA VAL A 824 -82.85 38.73 4.12
C VAL A 824 -83.41 40.08 3.67
N GLU A 825 -84.71 40.33 3.84
CA GLU A 825 -85.34 41.62 3.52
C GLU A 825 -84.81 42.77 4.39
N ASP A 826 -84.60 42.52 5.69
CA ASP A 826 -84.02 43.46 6.67
C ASP A 826 -82.54 43.76 6.32
N LYS A 827 -81.72 42.75 6.00
CA LYS A 827 -80.32 42.98 5.56
C LYS A 827 -80.23 43.68 4.20
N GLN A 828 -81.11 43.36 3.24
CA GLN A 828 -81.16 44.05 1.94
C GLN A 828 -81.53 45.53 2.11
N THR A 829 -82.53 45.84 2.95
CA THR A 829 -82.91 47.24 3.26
C THR A 829 -81.83 47.98 4.02
N THR A 830 -81.14 47.33 4.98
CA THR A 830 -80.02 47.93 5.72
C THR A 830 -78.80 48.21 4.84
N SER A 831 -78.49 47.34 3.86
CA SER A 831 -77.43 47.58 2.85
C SER A 831 -77.77 48.78 1.94
N THR A 832 -79.06 48.96 1.62
CA THR A 832 -79.55 50.08 0.82
C THR A 832 -79.48 51.39 1.63
N ILE A 833 -79.81 51.37 2.93
CA ILE A 833 -79.71 52.52 3.85
C ILE A 833 -78.24 52.89 4.15
N GLY A 834 -77.34 51.91 4.24
CA GLY A 834 -75.89 52.12 4.37
C GLY A 834 -75.27 52.79 3.14
N PHE A 835 -75.74 52.46 1.94
CA PHE A 835 -75.36 53.14 0.70
C PHE A 835 -75.81 54.60 0.67
N PHE A 836 -77.02 54.90 1.16
CA PHE A 836 -77.53 56.28 1.27
C PHE A 836 -76.87 57.11 2.39
N LYS A 837 -76.45 56.51 3.51
CA LYS A 837 -75.67 57.20 4.55
C LYS A 837 -74.22 57.51 4.12
N GLY A 838 -73.63 56.72 3.22
CA GLY A 838 -72.32 57.02 2.63
C GLY A 838 -72.32 58.17 1.62
N ILE A 839 -73.48 58.47 1.01
CA ILE A 839 -73.63 59.53 -0.01
C ILE A 839 -73.98 60.90 0.63
N LEU A 840 -74.59 60.93 1.82
CA LEU A 840 -74.96 62.18 2.52
C LEU A 840 -73.93 62.66 3.56
N GLY A 841 -72.73 62.07 3.62
CA GLY A 841 -71.66 62.39 4.58
C GLY A 841 -70.44 63.14 4.01
N LYS A 842 -70.51 63.69 2.79
CA LYS A 842 -69.48 64.57 2.23
C LYS A 842 -70.11 65.90 1.81
N GLY A 843 -70.24 66.81 2.77
CA GLY A 843 -70.87 68.10 2.53
C GLY A 843 -70.90 69.07 3.72
N LYS A 844 -69.89 69.06 4.58
CA LYS A 844 -69.27 70.21 5.29
C LYS A 844 -68.29 69.71 6.34
#